data_AF-A0A364N2C4-F1
#
_entry.id   AF-A0A364N2C4-F1
#
_cell.length_a   1.000
_cell.length_b   1.000
_cell.length_c   1.000
_cell.angle_alpha   90.00
_cell.angle_beta   90.00
_cell.angle_gamma   90.00
#
_symmetry.space_group_name_H-M   'P 1'
#
loop_
_entity.id
_entity.type
_entity.pdbx_description
1 polymer ?
#
loop_
_entity_poly.entity_id
_entity_poly.type
_entity_poly.pdbx_seq_one_letter_code
_entity_poly.pdbx_strand_id
1 'polypeptide(L)'
;MAAPDTSVDFCTLGMFIIDEIEFPPPKPPVKDIVGGAGTYSALGARIFSPPPQSKRVGWIVDCGSDFPRGLRDYIAEWDTAVLMRETPNRLTTRGWNGYEGEKEHRAFRYLTPKLRLDHEALVGTPLLWSKSFHLICSPLRCIDLVESIIALRAKHDTSNTLPRPLFIWEPVPDLCTAEEMENCLKALKCVDIISPNHGELGGFFGMNTDGPDHVDFRTVEKLSSQWVDNGIGPSGDGGVVVRCGKHGCLVMRKGLRKWMPAYHQSAEKVVDPTGGGNGFLGGLAVGLLRGASSSVMGNIEEAAMLGSISASFAIEQVGMPVLAHSAHGETWNGVGVENRLSDFKQREEPVAFGHLVAVFAVGAEHPDHADDAAEGEAYNGRVGFPVGGLGVPTTGRRPDVLGVSTPQSVYAHASIPGRGARDLSSSAHSWRKFFGSRNHHSTRPHERPIAAAADSALPPYPPLFFSILSLMKRIPISTCASQLLAQPLPRRPSCPYAAAKNVRRGITPHSYRIHSRFQSTVAIPEEPELEIEIAANSAAPSTANSRPAASHPLPLESLPSPHPSAAERSTKLHALRSRLSLPPRFPLQVLARTLVHPSADPNPAFNNASLSILGRHLLGYYTSEWLLCNYPRLPMEVVFAAVEAYIGPKALATVAREWGIEAAEEPGGEVDSGLLQFKRIPSGDDVPASLRPQVPWKWNITTTHKIMKTDEFGSQSAAPGPHALQQTPVPAEEAAQSFVRALMGALHQHLGAPLTKRFFRDHFLSRHLDISTLFDFRIPTRDLSRLCAREGFEPPVARIISETGRLSRHPVFVVGVYSGKDKLGEGVGSSLDEGRTRAAAAALKAWYLYKPVEVTVPSSTEGKLDTTGWLPNHIDCGEVIV
;
A
#
# COMPACT_ATOMS: atom_id res chain seq x y z
N MET A 1 37.63 35.04 19.15
CA MET A 1 38.65 33.96 19.03
C MET A 1 39.06 33.89 17.56
N ALA A 2 40.27 33.45 17.23
CA ALA A 2 40.64 33.27 15.82
C ALA A 2 39.77 32.18 15.18
N ALA A 3 39.38 32.35 13.91
CA ALA A 3 38.68 31.30 13.17
C ALA A 3 39.63 30.10 12.97
N PRO A 4 39.26 28.88 13.39
CA PRO A 4 40.09 27.71 13.18
C PRO A 4 40.09 27.30 11.69
N ASP A 5 41.19 26.72 11.22
CA ASP A 5 41.44 26.30 9.83
C ASP A 5 40.67 25.02 9.43
N THR A 6 39.43 24.91 9.89
CA THR A 6 38.58 23.71 9.84
C THR A 6 37.14 24.08 9.47
N SER A 7 36.98 24.78 8.33
CA SER A 7 35.65 25.13 7.81
C SER A 7 34.81 23.87 7.56
N VAL A 8 33.66 23.77 8.23
CA VAL A 8 32.66 22.73 7.95
C VAL A 8 32.05 22.99 6.57
N ASP A 9 32.00 21.98 5.71
CA ASP A 9 31.39 22.10 4.37
C ASP A 9 29.88 21.82 4.45
N PHE A 10 29.48 20.81 5.22
CA PHE A 10 28.10 20.34 5.32
C PHE A 10 27.61 20.25 6.78
N CYS A 11 26.37 20.68 7.02
CA CYS A 11 25.66 20.43 8.26
C CYS A 11 24.21 20.00 7.97
N THR A 12 23.64 19.12 8.79
CA THR A 12 22.24 18.67 8.68
C THR A 12 21.52 18.85 10.02
N LEU A 13 20.32 19.45 9.97
CA LEU A 13 19.39 19.55 11.10
C LEU A 13 18.29 18.47 11.04
N GLY A 14 18.49 17.43 10.24
CA GLY A 14 17.73 16.19 10.35
C GLY A 14 18.06 15.44 11.64
N MET A 15 17.06 14.76 12.22
CA MET A 15 17.24 14.03 13.48
C MET A 15 18.00 12.71 13.26
N PHE A 16 18.88 12.36 14.19
CA PHE A 16 19.30 10.98 14.43
C PHE A 16 18.13 10.19 15.06
N ILE A 17 17.96 8.93 14.62
CA ILE A 17 16.94 8.01 15.14
C ILE A 17 17.58 6.63 15.30
N ILE A 18 17.24 5.92 16.37
CA ILE A 18 17.51 4.49 16.51
C ILE A 18 16.26 3.73 16.02
N ASP A 19 16.35 3.09 14.86
CA ASP A 19 15.26 2.33 14.26
C ASP A 19 15.19 0.89 14.79
N GLU A 20 13.97 0.42 15.01
CA GLU A 20 13.62 -0.99 15.16
C GLU A 20 12.82 -1.42 13.93
N ILE A 21 13.21 -2.55 13.33
CA ILE A 21 12.68 -3.02 12.05
C ILE A 21 12.02 -4.39 12.26
N GLU A 22 10.71 -4.42 12.10
CA GLU A 22 9.88 -5.61 12.30
C GLU A 22 9.57 -6.25 10.94
N PHE A 23 10.19 -7.41 10.69
CA PHE A 23 9.99 -8.19 9.48
C PHE A 23 8.82 -9.18 9.64
N PRO A 24 8.12 -9.55 8.55
CA PRO A 24 7.15 -10.63 8.59
C PRO A 24 7.77 -11.95 9.09
N PRO A 25 7.05 -12.74 9.92
CA PRO A 25 7.50 -14.06 10.34
C PRO A 25 7.84 -14.95 9.13
N PRO A 26 8.92 -15.75 9.18
CA PRO A 26 9.69 -16.12 10.36
C PRO A 26 10.93 -15.25 10.64
N LYS A 27 11.16 -14.15 9.91
CA LYS A 27 12.37 -13.34 10.09
C LYS A 27 12.27 -12.53 11.40
N PRO A 28 13.22 -12.65 12.35
CA PRO A 28 13.14 -11.93 13.61
C PRO A 28 13.30 -10.41 13.40
N PRO A 29 12.69 -9.58 14.28
CA PRO A 29 12.88 -8.14 14.24
C PRO A 29 14.34 -7.78 14.57
N VAL A 30 14.85 -6.73 13.93
CA VAL A 30 16.21 -6.22 14.15
C VAL A 30 16.10 -4.88 14.87
N LYS A 31 16.82 -4.75 16.00
CA LYS A 31 16.77 -3.58 16.89
C LYS A 31 18.09 -2.81 16.85
N ASP A 32 18.05 -1.60 17.40
CA ASP A 32 19.20 -0.69 17.54
C ASP A 32 19.90 -0.36 16.19
N ILE A 33 19.13 -0.30 15.11
CA ILE A 33 19.62 0.12 13.79
C ILE A 33 19.84 1.64 13.79
N VAL A 34 21.00 2.07 13.32
CA VAL A 34 21.30 3.49 13.11
C VAL A 34 20.47 4.00 11.93
N GLY A 35 19.69 5.06 12.15
CA GLY A 35 18.75 5.60 11.18
C GLY A 35 18.46 7.08 11.37
N GLY A 36 17.33 7.52 10.82
CA GLY A 36 16.91 8.93 10.84
C GLY A 36 17.58 9.81 9.77
N ALA A 37 16.85 10.86 9.40
CA ALA A 37 17.19 11.80 8.32
C ALA A 37 18.59 12.42 8.45
N GLY A 38 18.96 12.86 9.66
CA GLY A 38 20.27 13.46 9.92
C GLY A 38 21.42 12.52 9.56
N THR A 39 21.30 11.26 9.98
CA THR A 39 22.34 10.25 9.83
C THR A 39 22.54 9.84 8.37
N TYR A 40 21.45 9.62 7.62
CA TYR A 40 21.56 9.31 6.18
C TYR A 40 22.11 10.48 5.38
N SER A 41 21.75 11.73 5.69
CA SER A 41 22.37 12.91 5.03
C SER A 41 23.84 13.09 5.39
N ALA A 42 24.23 12.85 6.65
CA ALA A 42 25.63 12.89 7.07
C ALA A 42 26.46 11.80 6.36
N LEU A 43 25.95 10.56 6.31
CA LEU A 43 26.51 9.47 5.50
C LEU A 43 26.69 9.90 4.04
N GLY A 44 25.64 10.46 3.42
CA GLY A 44 25.65 10.86 2.02
C GLY A 44 26.72 11.90 1.68
N ALA A 45 27.02 12.81 2.60
CA ALA A 45 28.12 13.78 2.49
C ALA A 45 29.49 13.15 2.82
N ARG A 46 29.52 12.15 3.71
CA ARG A 46 30.74 11.45 4.16
C ARG A 46 31.29 10.46 3.14
N ILE A 47 30.44 9.84 2.32
CA ILE A 47 30.83 9.00 1.17
C ILE A 47 31.75 9.80 0.22
N PHE A 48 31.46 11.09 0.00
CA PHE A 48 32.29 12.00 -0.82
C PHE A 48 33.27 12.86 -0.01
N SER A 49 33.52 12.53 1.26
CA SER A 49 34.46 13.25 2.14
C SER A 49 35.35 12.28 2.93
N PRO A 50 36.24 11.53 2.25
CA PRO A 50 37.24 10.70 2.93
C PRO A 50 38.21 11.55 3.79
N PRO A 51 38.88 10.98 4.81
CA PRO A 51 39.86 11.70 5.62
C PRO A 51 40.97 12.33 4.76
N PRO A 52 41.43 13.57 5.06
CA PRO A 52 41.06 14.41 6.22
C PRO A 52 39.79 15.25 6.04
N GLN A 53 39.06 15.12 4.92
CA GLN A 53 37.85 15.90 4.65
C GLN A 53 36.62 15.40 5.42
N SER A 54 36.69 14.20 6.03
CA SER A 54 35.74 13.62 6.97
C SER A 54 35.23 14.62 8.02
N LYS A 55 36.16 15.39 8.62
CA LYS A 55 35.88 16.44 9.62
C LYS A 55 35.14 17.67 9.08
N ARG A 56 34.87 17.76 7.77
CA ARG A 56 34.03 18.81 7.18
C ARG A 56 32.56 18.43 7.06
N VAL A 57 32.20 17.20 7.44
CA VAL A 57 30.82 16.71 7.53
C VAL A 57 30.35 16.81 8.99
N GLY A 58 29.47 17.74 9.27
CA GLY A 58 28.90 18.01 10.58
C GLY A 58 27.44 17.57 10.72
N TRP A 59 27.05 17.12 11.89
CA TRP A 59 25.70 16.65 12.22
C TRP A 59 25.55 16.49 13.74
N ILE A 60 24.32 16.34 14.23
CA ILE A 60 24.01 16.34 15.67
C ILE A 60 23.32 15.03 16.07
N VAL A 61 23.79 14.42 17.16
CA VAL A 61 23.24 13.18 17.74
C VAL A 61 22.82 13.47 19.18
N ASP A 62 21.51 13.40 19.46
CA ASP A 62 20.96 13.62 20.80
C ASP A 62 20.86 12.30 21.57
N CYS A 63 21.88 12.02 22.38
CA CYS A 63 22.00 10.83 23.20
C CYS A 63 20.99 10.90 24.37
N GLY A 64 20.07 9.95 24.48
CA GLY A 64 19.24 9.80 25.68
C GLY A 64 19.92 8.96 26.75
N SER A 65 19.26 8.78 27.89
CA SER A 65 19.75 7.92 28.99
C SER A 65 19.81 6.42 28.65
N ASP A 66 19.22 5.99 27.53
CA ASP A 66 19.28 4.64 26.97
C ASP A 66 20.27 4.49 25.79
N PHE A 67 21.06 5.51 25.47
CA PHE A 67 21.90 5.49 24.26
C PHE A 67 22.92 4.33 24.27
N PRO A 68 22.88 3.40 23.30
CA PRO A 68 23.75 2.23 23.33
C PRO A 68 25.23 2.58 23.12
N ARG A 69 26.11 2.11 24.02
CA ARG A 69 27.56 2.43 23.98
C ARG A 69 28.21 2.07 22.64
N GLY A 70 27.94 0.88 22.09
CA GLY A 70 28.51 0.45 20.81
C GLY A 70 28.11 1.31 19.61
N LEU A 71 26.96 2.01 19.66
CA LEU A 71 26.60 2.98 18.63
C LEU A 71 27.44 4.27 18.73
N ARG A 72 27.93 4.61 19.94
CA ARG A 72 28.83 5.76 20.15
C ARG A 72 30.18 5.53 19.48
N ASP A 73 30.70 4.31 19.60
CA ASP A 73 31.95 3.89 18.98
C ASP A 73 31.78 3.78 17.45
N TYR A 74 30.72 3.11 16.97
CA TYR A 74 30.40 2.99 15.54
C TYR A 74 30.21 4.34 14.83
N ILE A 75 29.57 5.32 15.48
CA ILE A 75 29.44 6.69 14.93
C ILE A 75 30.80 7.41 14.88
N ALA A 76 31.73 7.11 15.79
CA ALA A 76 33.07 7.67 15.80
C ALA A 76 33.96 7.10 14.67
N GLU A 77 33.75 5.84 14.25
CA GLU A 77 34.46 5.21 13.12
C GLU A 77 34.30 5.98 11.80
N TRP A 78 33.19 6.72 11.63
CA TRP A 78 32.98 7.55 10.43
C TRP A 78 33.90 8.78 10.39
N ASP A 79 34.63 9.09 11.46
CA ASP A 79 35.57 10.22 11.57
C ASP A 79 34.96 11.61 11.23
N THR A 80 33.65 11.77 11.33
CA THR A 80 32.94 13.03 11.05
C THR A 80 33.18 14.11 12.13
N ALA A 81 32.68 15.33 11.90
CA ALA A 81 32.52 16.36 12.92
C ALA A 81 31.13 16.25 13.60
N VAL A 82 30.81 15.04 14.08
CA VAL A 82 29.57 14.78 14.83
C VAL A 82 29.57 15.50 16.18
N LEU A 83 28.47 16.17 16.50
CA LEU A 83 28.21 16.73 17.82
C LEU A 83 27.26 15.80 18.58
N MET A 84 27.81 14.99 19.47
CA MET A 84 27.01 14.22 20.44
C MET A 84 26.59 15.14 21.59
N ARG A 85 25.28 15.31 21.80
CA ARG A 85 24.71 16.07 22.91
C ARG A 85 24.07 15.09 23.89
N GLU A 86 24.53 15.11 25.14
CA GLU A 86 23.99 14.25 26.19
C GLU A 86 22.68 14.84 26.75
N THR A 87 21.58 14.08 26.64
CA THR A 87 20.21 14.48 27.05
C THR A 87 19.64 13.52 28.10
N PRO A 88 20.29 13.36 29.28
CA PRO A 88 19.98 12.28 30.24
C PRO A 88 18.55 12.31 30.80
N ASN A 89 17.87 13.45 30.72
CA ASN A 89 16.48 13.63 31.17
C ASN A 89 15.43 13.02 30.22
N ARG A 90 15.82 12.39 29.10
CA ARG A 90 14.93 11.73 28.14
C ARG A 90 15.54 10.44 27.58
N LEU A 91 14.68 9.61 26.98
CA LEU A 91 15.11 8.51 26.12
C LEU A 91 15.51 9.05 24.74
N THR A 92 16.39 8.32 24.06
CA THR A 92 16.86 8.57 22.68
C THR A 92 15.68 8.47 21.73
N THR A 93 15.70 9.25 20.63
CA THR A 93 14.65 9.18 19.60
C THR A 93 14.68 7.81 18.92
N ARG A 94 13.61 7.02 19.07
CA ARG A 94 13.46 5.68 18.49
C ARG A 94 12.34 5.64 17.47
N GLY A 95 12.55 4.90 16.39
CA GLY A 95 11.57 4.64 15.33
C GLY A 95 11.19 3.15 15.28
N TRP A 96 9.98 2.85 14.86
CA TRP A 96 9.53 1.51 14.49
C TRP A 96 9.19 1.51 13.01
N ASN A 97 9.57 0.42 12.34
CA ASN A 97 9.40 0.23 10.90
C ASN A 97 8.87 -1.18 10.63
N GLY A 98 7.61 -1.28 10.22
CA GLY A 98 7.00 -2.54 9.76
C GLY A 98 6.85 -2.61 8.25
N TYR A 99 6.70 -3.83 7.72
CA TYR A 99 6.33 -4.07 6.33
C TYR A 99 4.90 -4.62 6.26
N GLU A 100 3.99 -3.87 5.63
CA GLU A 100 2.57 -4.23 5.53
C GLU A 100 2.22 -4.73 4.11
N GLY A 101 2.10 -6.05 3.96
CA GLY A 101 1.67 -6.73 2.73
C GLY A 101 2.76 -6.90 1.67
N GLU A 102 2.34 -7.24 0.43
CA GLU A 102 3.24 -7.49 -0.72
C GLU A 102 3.75 -6.21 -1.41
N LYS A 103 3.63 -5.03 -0.76
CA LYS A 103 4.06 -3.74 -1.33
C LYS A 103 5.29 -3.18 -0.62
N GLU A 104 6.10 -2.41 -1.35
CA GLU A 104 7.35 -1.78 -0.90
C GLU A 104 7.14 -0.63 0.14
N HIS A 105 5.96 -0.49 0.73
CA HIS A 105 5.61 0.60 1.63
C HIS A 105 5.87 0.23 3.10
N ARG A 106 6.99 0.73 3.62
CA ARG A 106 7.40 0.63 5.03
C ARG A 106 6.52 1.55 5.90
N ALA A 107 5.84 0.98 6.90
CA ALA A 107 5.04 1.75 7.86
C ALA A 107 5.95 2.26 9.00
N PHE A 108 6.09 3.58 9.15
CA PHE A 108 6.94 4.22 10.17
C PHE A 108 6.13 4.87 11.30
N ARG A 109 6.59 4.72 12.55
CA ARG A 109 6.08 5.46 13.72
C ARG A 109 7.18 5.71 14.74
N TYR A 110 7.09 6.81 15.49
CA TYR A 110 8.00 7.07 16.61
C TYR A 110 7.64 6.20 17.82
N LEU A 111 8.63 5.55 18.44
CA LEU A 111 8.50 4.80 19.69
C LEU A 111 8.76 5.68 20.93
N THR A 112 9.52 6.76 20.80
CA THR A 112 9.81 7.72 21.87
C THR A 112 9.63 9.16 21.39
N PRO A 113 9.45 10.16 22.30
CA PRO A 113 9.25 11.54 21.91
C PRO A 113 10.42 12.13 21.10
N LYS A 114 10.12 12.61 19.89
CA LYS A 114 11.08 13.24 18.98
C LYS A 114 11.62 14.56 19.56
N LEU A 115 12.95 14.66 19.68
CA LEU A 115 13.63 15.93 19.92
C LEU A 115 14.01 16.54 18.56
N ARG A 116 13.38 17.67 18.21
CA ARG A 116 13.65 18.40 16.98
C ARG A 116 14.91 19.25 17.17
N LEU A 117 15.82 19.22 16.19
CA LEU A 117 16.94 20.15 16.11
C LEU A 117 16.48 21.52 15.62
N ASP A 118 17.11 22.58 16.09
CA ASP A 118 16.80 23.97 15.77
C ASP A 118 18.08 24.80 15.56
N HIS A 119 17.94 26.12 15.49
CA HIS A 119 19.08 27.02 15.36
C HIS A 119 19.87 27.17 16.68
N GLU A 120 19.25 26.96 17.85
CA GLU A 120 19.95 26.99 19.14
C GLU A 120 20.97 25.84 19.26
N ALA A 121 20.65 24.69 18.67
CA ALA A 121 21.55 23.53 18.59
C ALA A 121 22.92 23.80 17.93
N LEU A 122 23.07 24.92 17.20
CA LEU A 122 24.32 25.34 16.55
C LEU A 122 25.13 26.35 17.40
N VAL A 123 24.53 26.96 18.43
CA VAL A 123 25.14 28.08 19.19
C VAL A 123 26.40 27.63 19.94
N GLY A 124 27.50 28.37 19.75
CA GLY A 124 28.80 28.05 20.36
C GLY A 124 29.54 26.87 19.70
N THR A 125 29.01 26.28 18.63
CA THR A 125 29.60 25.12 17.93
C THR A 125 30.29 25.54 16.62
N PRO A 126 31.24 24.74 16.09
CA PRO A 126 31.75 24.93 14.74
C PRO A 126 30.69 24.79 13.63
N LEU A 127 29.58 24.11 13.91
CA LEU A 127 28.55 23.76 12.92
C LEU A 127 27.79 24.99 12.40
N LEU A 128 27.68 26.06 13.20
CA LEU A 128 27.10 27.35 12.79
C LEU A 128 27.80 27.94 11.55
N TRP A 129 29.08 27.64 11.39
CA TRP A 129 29.94 28.14 10.31
C TRP A 129 29.96 27.26 9.06
N SER A 130 29.10 26.23 8.99
CA SER A 130 28.96 25.38 7.80
C SER A 130 28.71 26.19 6.54
N LYS A 131 29.27 25.74 5.41
CA LYS A 131 29.02 26.32 4.07
C LYS A 131 27.66 25.92 3.51
N SER A 132 27.11 24.78 3.95
CA SER A 132 25.76 24.33 3.57
C SER A 132 24.98 23.76 4.75
N PHE A 133 23.65 23.90 4.70
CA PHE A 133 22.70 23.35 5.65
C PHE A 133 21.61 22.54 4.96
N HIS A 134 21.46 21.28 5.35
CA HIS A 134 20.30 20.45 5.03
C HIS A 134 19.22 20.60 6.10
N LEU A 135 18.00 20.96 5.67
CA LEU A 135 16.83 21.18 6.51
C LEU A 135 15.72 20.21 6.10
N ILE A 136 15.26 19.36 7.02
CA ILE A 136 14.06 18.52 6.84
C ILE A 136 12.93 19.03 7.75
N CYS A 137 11.96 19.74 7.17
CA CYS A 137 10.96 20.49 7.93
C CYS A 137 9.74 20.95 7.09
N SER A 138 8.73 21.48 7.78
CA SER A 138 7.58 22.16 7.16
C SER A 138 7.98 23.54 6.60
N PRO A 139 7.23 24.12 5.65
CA PRO A 139 7.62 25.37 4.99
C PRO A 139 7.86 26.54 5.97
N LEU A 140 6.94 26.77 6.91
CA LEU A 140 7.08 27.83 7.92
C LEU A 140 8.32 27.64 8.83
N ARG A 141 8.67 26.39 9.16
CA ARG A 141 9.87 26.10 9.95
C ARG A 141 11.16 26.15 9.11
N CYS A 142 11.06 26.00 7.79
CA CYS A 142 12.19 26.24 6.89
C CYS A 142 12.59 27.71 6.93
N ILE A 143 11.61 28.62 6.81
CA ILE A 143 11.80 30.08 6.91
C ILE A 143 12.47 30.44 8.25
N ASP A 144 11.85 30.04 9.37
CA ASP A 144 12.36 30.27 10.74
C ASP A 144 13.81 29.81 10.92
N LEU A 145 14.16 28.61 10.44
CA LEU A 145 15.52 28.09 10.55
C LEU A 145 16.51 28.85 9.68
N VAL A 146 16.17 29.19 8.43
CA VAL A 146 17.04 29.97 7.54
C VAL A 146 17.32 31.35 8.13
N GLU A 147 16.27 32.09 8.50
CA GLU A 147 16.38 33.44 9.06
C GLU A 147 17.15 33.43 10.38
N SER A 148 16.83 32.50 11.29
CA SER A 148 17.53 32.41 12.59
C SER A 148 19.00 32.00 12.46
N ILE A 149 19.35 31.10 11.53
CA ILE A 149 20.75 30.72 11.28
C ILE A 149 21.54 31.89 10.69
N ILE A 150 20.94 32.66 9.77
CA ILE A 150 21.55 33.88 9.22
C ILE A 150 21.73 34.93 10.33
N ALA A 151 20.72 35.15 11.17
CA ALA A 151 20.79 36.10 12.28
C ALA A 151 21.84 35.71 13.33
N LEU A 152 21.96 34.42 13.69
CA LEU A 152 23.01 33.91 14.57
C LEU A 152 24.41 34.11 13.96
N ARG A 153 24.60 33.82 12.67
CA ARG A 153 25.89 34.06 11.99
C ARG A 153 26.24 35.55 12.00
N ALA A 154 25.31 36.43 11.63
CA ALA A 154 25.53 37.88 11.65
C ALA A 154 25.83 38.44 13.06
N LYS A 155 25.20 37.87 14.10
CA LYS A 155 25.46 38.23 15.51
C LYS A 155 26.85 37.83 16.00
N HIS A 156 27.45 36.79 15.42
CA HIS A 156 28.74 36.23 15.86
C HIS A 156 29.91 36.46 14.88
N ASP A 157 29.66 36.86 13.63
CA ASP A 157 30.70 37.23 12.67
C ASP A 157 31.16 38.69 12.91
N THR A 158 32.21 38.85 13.71
CA THR A 158 32.85 40.15 13.96
C THR A 158 33.63 40.72 12.76
N SER A 159 33.73 39.98 11.65
CA SER A 159 34.39 40.42 10.42
C SER A 159 33.42 40.92 9.36
N ASN A 160 32.18 40.40 9.36
CA ASN A 160 31.17 40.60 8.32
C ASN A 160 31.68 40.23 6.91
N THR A 161 32.54 39.21 6.81
CA THR A 161 33.16 38.74 5.55
C THR A 161 32.64 37.38 5.09
N LEU A 162 31.89 36.66 5.94
CA LEU A 162 31.45 35.30 5.62
C LEU A 162 30.27 35.30 4.64
N PRO A 163 30.31 34.48 3.57
CA PRO A 163 29.18 34.35 2.65
C PRO A 163 27.96 33.73 3.33
N ARG A 164 26.77 34.05 2.80
CA ARG A 164 25.52 33.35 3.13
C ARG A 164 25.71 31.85 2.79
N PRO A 165 25.40 30.93 3.72
CA PRO A 165 25.52 29.50 3.45
C PRO A 165 24.41 29.03 2.51
N LEU A 166 24.68 27.93 1.81
CA LEU A 166 23.74 27.24 0.93
C LEU A 166 22.68 26.50 1.77
N PHE A 167 21.39 26.73 1.53
CA PHE A 167 20.30 26.02 2.18
C PHE A 167 19.60 25.05 1.22
N ILE A 168 19.52 23.78 1.62
CA ILE A 168 18.89 22.69 0.88
C ILE A 168 17.73 22.15 1.73
N TRP A 169 16.51 22.22 1.21
CA TRP A 169 15.29 21.87 1.93
C TRP A 169 14.62 20.60 1.41
N GLU A 170 14.44 19.62 2.30
CA GLU A 170 13.51 18.50 2.15
C GLU A 170 12.20 18.85 2.88
N PRO A 171 11.06 18.93 2.18
CA PRO A 171 9.77 19.11 2.83
C PRO A 171 9.37 17.81 3.55
N VAL A 172 8.60 17.90 4.63
CA VAL A 172 8.09 16.71 5.33
C VAL A 172 6.79 16.20 4.68
N PRO A 173 6.63 14.88 4.42
CA PRO A 173 5.46 14.32 3.72
C PRO A 173 4.11 14.78 4.28
N ASP A 174 3.97 14.77 5.62
CA ASP A 174 2.75 15.14 6.35
C ASP A 174 2.16 16.53 5.98
N LEU A 175 2.98 17.43 5.41
CA LEU A 175 2.64 18.82 5.11
C LEU A 175 2.94 19.21 3.65
N CYS A 176 3.07 18.22 2.77
CA CYS A 176 3.12 18.42 1.32
C CYS A 176 1.69 18.44 0.75
N THR A 177 0.94 19.49 1.06
CA THR A 177 -0.49 19.61 0.71
C THR A 177 -0.77 20.93 -0.02
N ALA A 178 -1.89 20.98 -0.76
CA ALA A 178 -2.34 22.18 -1.45
C ALA A 178 -2.59 23.37 -0.51
N GLU A 179 -2.93 23.11 0.76
CA GLU A 179 -3.14 24.12 1.80
C GLU A 179 -1.83 24.81 2.22
N GLU A 180 -0.71 24.08 2.22
CA GLU A 180 0.63 24.60 2.56
C GLU A 180 1.36 25.23 1.36
N MET A 181 0.77 25.26 0.16
CA MET A 181 1.40 25.80 -1.05
C MET A 181 1.84 27.27 -0.88
N GLU A 182 1.03 28.13 -0.26
CA GLU A 182 1.39 29.54 -0.06
C GLU A 182 2.64 29.68 0.84
N ASN A 183 2.76 28.83 1.86
CA ASN A 183 3.93 28.81 2.74
C ASN A 183 5.14 28.17 2.07
N CYS A 184 4.92 27.18 1.20
CA CYS A 184 5.95 26.61 0.32
C CYS A 184 6.55 27.68 -0.60
N LEU A 185 5.72 28.45 -1.31
CA LEU A 185 6.17 29.55 -2.18
C LEU A 185 6.93 30.66 -1.44
N LYS A 186 6.64 30.89 -0.15
CA LYS A 186 7.44 31.76 0.74
C LYS A 186 8.78 31.13 1.07
N ALA A 187 8.80 29.88 1.52
CA ALA A 187 10.02 29.14 1.87
C ALA A 187 10.99 29.00 0.69
N LEU A 188 10.49 28.86 -0.54
CA LEU A 188 11.28 28.88 -1.77
C LEU A 188 12.11 30.17 -1.95
N LYS A 189 11.77 31.30 -1.31
CA LYS A 189 12.56 32.54 -1.36
C LYS A 189 13.77 32.52 -0.43
N CYS A 190 13.71 31.71 0.62
CA CYS A 190 14.73 31.63 1.66
C CYS A 190 15.84 30.63 1.30
N VAL A 191 15.51 29.55 0.57
CA VAL A 191 16.40 28.42 0.26
C VAL A 191 16.92 28.43 -1.17
N ASP A 192 18.11 27.87 -1.39
CA ASP A 192 18.76 27.81 -2.70
C ASP A 192 18.31 26.60 -3.52
N ILE A 193 18.00 25.49 -2.83
CA ILE A 193 17.42 24.29 -3.44
C ILE A 193 16.29 23.73 -2.58
N ILE A 194 15.20 23.34 -3.25
CA ILE A 194 14.21 22.41 -2.70
C ILE A 194 14.38 21.04 -3.37
N SER A 195 14.23 19.95 -2.61
CA SER A 195 14.29 18.60 -3.14
C SER A 195 13.18 17.72 -2.57
N PRO A 196 11.95 17.84 -3.08
CA PRO A 196 10.87 16.91 -2.73
C PRO A 196 11.10 15.55 -3.41
N ASN A 197 10.37 14.53 -2.97
CA ASN A 197 10.04 13.39 -3.83
C ASN A 197 8.89 13.77 -4.81
N HIS A 198 8.65 12.98 -5.87
CA HIS A 198 7.61 13.29 -6.86
C HIS A 198 6.19 13.40 -6.25
N GLY A 199 5.85 12.55 -5.26
CA GLY A 199 4.56 12.58 -4.56
C GLY A 199 4.41 13.80 -3.65
N GLU A 200 5.48 14.20 -2.96
CA GLU A 200 5.54 15.45 -2.19
C GLU A 200 5.34 16.68 -3.09
N LEU A 201 5.98 16.71 -4.27
CA LEU A 201 5.77 17.74 -5.30
C LEU A 201 4.30 17.76 -5.75
N GLY A 202 3.72 16.60 -6.08
CA GLY A 202 2.33 16.48 -6.48
C GLY A 202 1.35 16.98 -5.41
N GLY A 203 1.57 16.60 -4.16
CA GLY A 203 0.76 16.95 -3.01
C GLY A 203 0.63 18.45 -2.78
N PHE A 204 1.71 19.23 -2.95
CA PHE A 204 1.65 20.70 -2.89
C PHE A 204 0.74 21.31 -3.97
N PHE A 205 0.59 20.67 -5.13
CA PHE A 205 -0.32 21.12 -6.19
C PHE A 205 -1.71 20.43 -6.14
N GLY A 206 -1.94 19.54 -5.18
CA GLY A 206 -3.15 18.71 -5.14
C GLY A 206 -3.28 17.73 -6.32
N MET A 207 -2.16 17.40 -6.98
CA MET A 207 -2.11 16.54 -8.16
C MET A 207 -1.39 15.22 -7.87
N ASN A 208 -1.87 14.12 -8.45
CA ASN A 208 -1.09 12.89 -8.48
C ASN A 208 0.06 13.01 -9.50
N THR A 209 1.24 12.53 -9.15
CA THR A 209 2.41 12.42 -10.05
C THR A 209 2.76 10.96 -10.40
N ASP A 210 2.05 9.99 -9.84
CA ASP A 210 2.10 8.60 -10.30
C ASP A 210 1.20 8.39 -11.52
N GLY A 211 1.80 7.93 -12.62
CA GLY A 211 1.09 7.34 -13.75
C GLY A 211 0.75 5.86 -13.50
N PRO A 212 0.20 5.14 -14.50
CA PRO A 212 -0.27 3.77 -14.33
C PRO A 212 0.79 2.76 -13.88
N ASP A 213 2.02 2.89 -14.40
CA ASP A 213 3.14 1.95 -14.14
C ASP A 213 4.44 2.65 -13.67
N HIS A 214 4.49 3.99 -13.77
CA HIS A 214 5.69 4.81 -13.58
C HIS A 214 5.32 6.27 -13.24
N VAL A 215 6.27 7.01 -12.67
CA VAL A 215 6.13 8.46 -12.40
C VAL A 215 5.83 9.22 -13.70
N ASP A 216 4.82 10.10 -13.69
CA ASP A 216 4.52 10.99 -14.80
C ASP A 216 5.58 12.10 -14.90
N PHE A 217 6.64 11.80 -15.65
CA PHE A 217 7.72 12.72 -15.98
C PHE A 217 7.23 14.08 -16.52
N ARG A 218 6.10 14.14 -17.26
CA ARG A 218 5.58 15.39 -17.82
C ARG A 218 4.90 16.24 -16.77
N THR A 219 4.13 15.63 -15.88
CA THR A 219 3.53 16.36 -14.74
C THR A 219 4.62 16.80 -13.77
N VAL A 220 5.60 15.95 -13.44
CA VAL A 220 6.75 16.34 -12.58
C VAL A 220 7.55 17.50 -13.18
N GLU A 221 7.82 17.50 -14.50
CA GLU A 221 8.40 18.66 -15.18
C GLU A 221 7.52 19.91 -15.05
N LYS A 222 6.23 19.81 -15.40
CA LYS A 222 5.28 20.95 -15.37
C LYS A 222 5.16 21.58 -13.97
N LEU A 223 5.15 20.77 -12.92
CA LEU A 223 5.07 21.24 -11.53
C LEU A 223 6.40 21.88 -11.09
N SER A 224 7.53 21.28 -11.47
CA SER A 224 8.87 21.83 -11.21
C SER A 224 9.10 23.18 -11.90
N SER A 225 8.69 23.32 -13.18
CA SER A 225 8.78 24.57 -13.93
C SER A 225 8.06 25.70 -13.22
N GLN A 226 6.84 25.47 -12.71
CA GLN A 226 6.08 26.50 -12.00
C GLN A 226 6.80 27.05 -10.76
N TRP A 227 7.57 26.22 -10.02
CA TRP A 227 8.39 26.70 -8.91
C TRP A 227 9.64 27.48 -9.39
N VAL A 228 10.30 27.02 -10.45
CA VAL A 228 11.46 27.71 -11.05
C VAL A 228 11.07 29.06 -11.68
N ASP A 229 9.89 29.14 -12.29
CA ASP A 229 9.30 30.34 -12.88
C ASP A 229 8.86 31.34 -11.79
N ASN A 230 8.27 30.85 -10.68
CA ASN A 230 8.06 31.66 -9.48
C ASN A 230 9.38 32.17 -8.88
N GLY A 231 10.48 31.44 -9.08
CA GLY A 231 11.83 31.79 -8.65
C GLY A 231 12.18 31.23 -7.26
N ILE A 232 13.29 30.49 -7.21
CA ILE A 232 13.84 29.83 -6.02
C ILE A 232 15.11 30.59 -5.57
N GLY A 233 15.30 30.76 -4.26
CA GLY A 233 16.39 31.51 -3.65
C GLY A 233 16.20 33.03 -3.66
N PRO A 234 17.01 33.78 -2.89
CA PRO A 234 16.87 35.24 -2.74
C PRO A 234 17.00 36.02 -4.06
N SER A 235 17.83 35.52 -4.99
CA SER A 235 18.03 36.09 -6.33
C SER A 235 17.13 35.43 -7.40
N GLY A 236 16.33 34.42 -7.03
CA GLY A 236 15.46 33.69 -7.95
C GLY A 236 16.19 32.78 -8.96
N ASP A 237 17.45 32.45 -8.74
CA ASP A 237 18.32 31.64 -9.63
C ASP A 237 18.64 30.22 -9.09
N GLY A 238 18.03 29.85 -7.96
CA GLY A 238 18.12 28.53 -7.35
C GLY A 238 17.47 27.40 -8.16
N GLY A 239 17.46 26.20 -7.60
CA GLY A 239 17.05 24.98 -8.29
C GLY A 239 16.04 24.11 -7.55
N VAL A 240 15.45 23.17 -8.28
CA VAL A 240 14.66 22.06 -7.74
C VAL A 240 15.27 20.73 -8.21
N VAL A 241 15.38 19.78 -7.29
CA VAL A 241 15.85 18.41 -7.60
C VAL A 241 14.80 17.40 -7.12
N VAL A 242 13.93 16.93 -8.02
CA VAL A 242 12.82 16.04 -7.65
C VAL A 242 13.28 14.60 -7.63
N ARG A 243 13.22 13.96 -6.46
CA ARG A 243 13.63 12.55 -6.25
C ARG A 243 12.50 11.61 -6.68
N CYS A 244 12.80 10.71 -7.63
CA CYS A 244 11.82 9.84 -8.29
C CYS A 244 12.10 8.33 -8.07
N GLY A 245 12.81 8.00 -6.99
CA GLY A 245 13.11 6.61 -6.60
C GLY A 245 13.85 5.84 -7.69
N LYS A 246 13.30 4.70 -8.11
CA LYS A 246 13.81 3.86 -9.21
C LYS A 246 13.92 4.61 -10.55
N HIS A 247 13.17 5.70 -10.74
CA HIS A 247 13.23 6.54 -11.94
C HIS A 247 14.30 7.65 -11.86
N GLY A 248 15.13 7.67 -10.80
CA GLY A 248 16.22 8.63 -10.65
C GLY A 248 15.76 9.99 -10.12
N CYS A 249 16.15 11.08 -10.78
CA CYS A 249 15.73 12.42 -10.40
C CYS A 249 15.60 13.39 -11.60
N LEU A 250 14.78 14.43 -11.41
CA LEU A 250 14.74 15.61 -12.28
C LEU A 250 15.56 16.73 -11.65
N VAL A 251 16.55 17.23 -12.37
CA VAL A 251 17.31 18.44 -12.05
C VAL A 251 16.77 19.59 -12.89
N MET A 252 16.31 20.67 -12.25
CA MET A 252 15.81 21.85 -12.95
C MET A 252 16.20 23.16 -12.27
N ARG A 253 16.61 24.15 -13.09
CA ARG A 253 16.77 25.56 -12.71
C ARG A 253 16.57 26.44 -13.95
N LYS A 254 16.70 27.76 -13.83
CA LYS A 254 16.63 28.65 -15.00
C LYS A 254 17.69 28.27 -16.04
N GLY A 255 17.23 27.96 -17.26
CA GLY A 255 18.07 27.51 -18.38
C GLY A 255 18.50 26.05 -18.37
N LEU A 256 18.10 25.23 -17.38
CA LEU A 256 18.45 23.81 -17.30
C LEU A 256 17.24 22.95 -16.90
N ARG A 257 17.03 21.86 -17.64
CA ARG A 257 16.11 20.77 -17.30
C ARG A 257 16.76 19.46 -17.76
N LYS A 258 17.06 18.55 -16.84
CA LYS A 258 17.69 17.27 -17.12
C LYS A 258 17.15 16.18 -16.19
N TRP A 259 16.75 15.06 -16.77
CA TRP A 259 16.52 13.83 -16.02
C TRP A 259 17.85 13.07 -15.89
N MET A 260 18.09 12.48 -14.72
CA MET A 260 19.19 11.56 -14.46
C MET A 260 18.62 10.25 -13.91
N PRO A 261 19.06 9.07 -14.40
CA PRO A 261 18.59 7.79 -13.90
C PRO A 261 19.12 7.48 -12.49
N ALA A 262 18.48 6.53 -11.82
CA ALA A 262 19.04 5.94 -10.61
C ALA A 262 20.29 5.11 -10.96
N TYR A 263 21.29 5.05 -10.06
CA TYR A 263 22.49 4.25 -10.29
C TYR A 263 22.18 2.77 -10.54
N HIS A 264 21.34 2.17 -9.68
CA HIS A 264 20.84 0.80 -9.85
C HIS A 264 19.63 0.80 -10.79
N GLN A 265 19.77 0.10 -11.92
CA GLN A 265 18.70 -0.08 -12.91
C GLN A 265 17.91 -1.40 -12.72
N SER A 266 18.34 -2.27 -11.80
CA SER A 266 17.63 -3.47 -11.37
C SER A 266 17.44 -3.47 -9.85
N ALA A 267 16.41 -4.18 -9.36
CA ALA A 267 16.15 -4.32 -7.92
C ALA A 267 17.11 -5.31 -7.22
N GLU A 268 18.00 -5.98 -7.96
CA GLU A 268 18.87 -7.06 -7.45
C GLU A 268 19.81 -6.62 -6.31
N LYS A 269 20.10 -5.31 -6.25
CA LYS A 269 20.92 -4.67 -5.20
C LYS A 269 20.15 -3.65 -4.35
N VAL A 270 18.82 -3.63 -4.44
CA VAL A 270 17.98 -2.73 -3.63
C VAL A 270 17.34 -3.56 -2.52
N VAL A 271 17.85 -3.43 -1.30
CA VAL A 271 17.50 -4.29 -0.15
C VAL A 271 16.60 -3.55 0.85
N ASP A 272 16.84 -2.26 1.06
CA ASP A 272 15.98 -1.38 1.85
C ASP A 272 16.03 0.03 1.24
N PRO A 273 14.94 0.58 0.66
CA PRO A 273 14.97 1.91 0.05
C PRO A 273 15.08 3.06 1.09
N THR A 274 15.03 2.74 2.38
CA THR A 274 15.13 3.71 3.48
C THR A 274 16.37 4.59 3.37
N GLY A 275 16.20 5.89 3.62
CA GLY A 275 17.33 6.80 3.74
C GLY A 275 18.04 7.16 2.44
N GLY A 276 17.85 6.41 1.34
CA GLY A 276 18.43 6.73 0.03
C GLY A 276 18.14 8.15 -0.42
N GLY A 277 16.90 8.62 -0.23
CA GLY A 277 16.51 10.01 -0.50
C GLY A 277 17.21 11.06 0.39
N ASN A 278 17.61 10.70 1.61
CA ASN A 278 18.37 11.59 2.51
C ASN A 278 19.88 11.55 2.23
N GLY A 279 20.42 10.38 1.89
CA GLY A 279 21.80 10.19 1.41
C GLY A 279 22.05 10.93 0.10
N PHE A 280 21.04 10.99 -0.77
CA PHE A 280 21.06 11.84 -1.97
C PHE A 280 21.37 13.30 -1.62
N LEU A 281 20.72 13.86 -0.59
CA LEU A 281 20.87 15.27 -0.21
C LEU A 281 22.23 15.57 0.41
N GLY A 282 22.84 14.61 1.10
CA GLY A 282 24.23 14.70 1.55
C GLY A 282 25.23 14.77 0.39
N GLY A 283 25.08 13.88 -0.61
CA GLY A 283 25.93 13.88 -1.81
C GLY A 283 25.75 15.15 -2.65
N LEU A 284 24.49 15.58 -2.83
CA LEU A 284 24.10 16.82 -3.49
C LEU A 284 24.77 18.04 -2.83
N ALA A 285 24.69 18.17 -1.50
CA ALA A 285 25.27 19.31 -0.80
C ALA A 285 26.79 19.42 -0.97
N VAL A 286 27.51 18.30 -0.90
CA VAL A 286 28.96 18.27 -1.12
C VAL A 286 29.31 18.58 -2.57
N GLY A 287 28.57 18.01 -3.55
CA GLY A 287 28.82 18.27 -4.96
C GLY A 287 28.58 19.72 -5.38
N LEU A 288 27.57 20.40 -4.82
CA LEU A 288 27.33 21.82 -5.09
C LEU A 288 28.51 22.71 -4.66
N LEU A 289 29.10 22.39 -3.50
CA LEU A 289 30.23 23.13 -2.94
C LEU A 289 31.60 22.79 -3.53
N ARG A 290 31.75 21.63 -4.20
CA ARG A 290 33.05 21.11 -4.69
C ARG A 290 33.14 20.89 -6.21
N GLY A 291 32.03 20.97 -6.94
CA GLY A 291 32.02 20.83 -8.41
C GLY A 291 32.76 21.95 -9.14
N ALA A 292 33.14 21.70 -10.40
CA ALA A 292 34.10 22.51 -11.15
C ALA A 292 33.59 23.88 -11.69
N SER A 293 32.30 24.21 -11.53
CA SER A 293 31.72 25.46 -12.02
C SER A 293 32.06 26.66 -11.13
N SER A 294 32.21 27.85 -11.73
CA SER A 294 32.38 29.12 -11.02
C SER A 294 31.12 29.60 -10.27
N SER A 295 29.98 28.95 -10.48
CA SER A 295 28.74 29.18 -9.74
C SER A 295 28.29 27.90 -9.04
N VAL A 296 27.91 28.00 -7.77
CA VAL A 296 27.39 26.87 -6.97
C VAL A 296 26.15 26.24 -7.64
N MET A 297 25.27 27.04 -8.25
CA MET A 297 24.12 26.52 -9.01
C MET A 297 24.49 25.99 -10.41
N GLY A 298 25.71 26.24 -10.89
CA GLY A 298 26.27 25.58 -12.07
C GLY A 298 26.72 24.14 -11.80
N ASN A 299 26.98 23.79 -10.54
CA ASN A 299 27.37 22.44 -10.12
C ASN A 299 26.19 21.47 -9.93
N ILE A 300 24.94 21.93 -10.11
CA ILE A 300 23.73 21.17 -9.73
C ILE A 300 23.60 19.81 -10.44
N GLU A 301 24.12 19.68 -11.68
CA GLU A 301 24.16 18.39 -12.39
C GLU A 301 25.14 17.41 -11.74
N GLU A 302 26.40 17.79 -11.56
CA GLU A 302 27.41 16.92 -10.94
C GLU A 302 27.02 16.58 -9.50
N ALA A 303 26.45 17.54 -8.78
CA ALA A 303 25.88 17.32 -7.46
C ALA A 303 24.75 16.29 -7.44
N ALA A 304 23.85 16.30 -8.42
CA ALA A 304 22.79 15.30 -8.54
C ALA A 304 23.35 13.91 -8.89
N MET A 305 24.43 13.82 -9.68
CA MET A 305 25.16 12.56 -9.88
C MET A 305 25.75 12.03 -8.55
N LEU A 306 26.44 12.89 -7.78
CA LEU A 306 26.95 12.53 -6.45
C LEU A 306 25.81 12.09 -5.51
N GLY A 307 24.67 12.78 -5.53
CA GLY A 307 23.46 12.37 -4.82
C GLY A 307 22.98 10.96 -5.21
N SER A 308 22.88 10.67 -6.51
CA SER A 308 22.50 9.34 -7.02
C SER A 308 23.47 8.24 -6.58
N ILE A 309 24.77 8.53 -6.49
CA ILE A 309 25.76 7.58 -5.97
C ILE A 309 25.60 7.38 -4.45
N SER A 310 25.46 8.45 -3.65
CA SER A 310 25.26 8.32 -2.20
C SER A 310 23.96 7.57 -1.86
N ALA A 311 22.88 7.79 -2.63
CA ALA A 311 21.66 7.00 -2.52
C ALA A 311 21.89 5.50 -2.83
N SER A 312 22.71 5.19 -3.85
CA SER A 312 22.98 3.81 -4.28
C SER A 312 23.65 2.94 -3.22
N PHE A 313 24.46 3.53 -2.33
CA PHE A 313 25.09 2.82 -1.21
C PHE A 313 24.11 2.63 -0.06
N ALA A 314 23.33 3.65 0.27
CA ALA A 314 22.36 3.62 1.37
C ALA A 314 21.30 2.53 1.18
N ILE A 315 20.88 2.24 -0.06
CA ILE A 315 19.79 1.28 -0.33
C ILE A 315 20.24 -0.18 -0.55
N GLU A 316 21.55 -0.45 -0.48
CA GLU A 316 22.13 -1.79 -0.72
C GLU A 316 21.99 -2.75 0.47
N GLN A 317 21.61 -2.26 1.65
CA GLN A 317 21.47 -3.08 2.85
C GLN A 317 20.51 -2.45 3.87
N VAL A 318 20.07 -3.24 4.85
CA VAL A 318 19.27 -2.76 5.97
C VAL A 318 20.16 -1.96 6.93
N GLY A 319 19.85 -0.67 7.11
CA GLY A 319 20.61 0.23 7.98
C GLY A 319 21.72 0.98 7.23
N MET A 320 22.82 1.28 7.92
CA MET A 320 23.90 2.10 7.37
C MET A 320 24.92 1.26 6.56
N PRO A 321 25.46 1.76 5.44
CA PRO A 321 26.53 1.12 4.66
C PRO A 321 27.78 0.78 5.47
N VAL A 322 28.49 -0.28 5.08
CA VAL A 322 29.72 -0.72 5.76
C VAL A 322 30.93 0.04 5.20
N LEU A 323 31.58 0.86 6.04
CA LEU A 323 32.90 1.44 5.75
C LEU A 323 33.99 0.38 5.96
N ALA A 324 34.86 0.20 4.97
CA ALA A 324 36.05 -0.65 5.08
C ALA A 324 37.27 0.00 4.40
N HIS A 325 38.44 -0.17 5.00
CA HIS A 325 39.70 0.38 4.50
C HIS A 325 40.42 -0.65 3.62
N SER A 326 40.86 -0.23 2.43
CA SER A 326 41.59 -1.06 1.47
C SER A 326 42.95 -0.44 1.13
N ALA A 327 43.82 -1.20 0.45
CA ALA A 327 45.08 -0.68 -0.09
C ALA A 327 44.91 0.42 -1.16
N HIS A 328 43.67 0.65 -1.64
CA HIS A 328 43.32 1.67 -2.62
C HIS A 328 42.44 2.79 -2.03
N GLY A 329 42.32 2.87 -0.69
CA GLY A 329 41.51 3.86 0.02
C GLY A 329 40.24 3.28 0.64
N GLU A 330 39.31 4.16 1.02
CA GLU A 330 38.03 3.77 1.61
C GLU A 330 37.11 3.07 0.60
N THR A 331 36.36 2.10 1.10
CA THR A 331 35.29 1.41 0.36
C THR A 331 34.02 1.39 1.19
N TRP A 332 32.88 1.53 0.52
CA TRP A 332 31.56 1.44 1.13
C TRP A 332 30.85 0.22 0.52
N ASN A 333 30.29 -0.65 1.36
CA ASN A 333 29.75 -1.96 0.94
C ASN A 333 30.77 -2.79 0.12
N GLY A 334 32.08 -2.62 0.38
CA GLY A 334 33.17 -3.26 -0.36
C GLY A 334 33.48 -2.67 -1.75
N VAL A 335 32.87 -1.53 -2.13
CA VAL A 335 33.08 -0.87 -3.43
C VAL A 335 33.72 0.52 -3.21
N GLY A 336 34.74 0.85 -4.02
CA GLY A 336 35.34 2.19 -4.03
C GLY A 336 34.43 3.22 -4.69
N VAL A 337 34.28 4.39 -4.06
CA VAL A 337 33.31 5.42 -4.49
C VAL A 337 33.62 5.94 -5.90
N GLU A 338 34.88 6.22 -6.20
CA GLU A 338 35.31 6.71 -7.52
C GLU A 338 35.06 5.71 -8.65
N ASN A 339 35.16 4.40 -8.38
CA ASN A 339 34.82 3.36 -9.35
C ASN A 339 33.33 3.43 -9.69
N ARG A 340 32.48 3.64 -8.68
CA ARG A 340 31.02 3.74 -8.84
C ARG A 340 30.60 5.04 -9.54
N LEU A 341 31.26 6.15 -9.23
CA LEU A 341 31.03 7.44 -9.90
C LEU A 341 31.49 7.40 -11.37
N SER A 342 32.63 6.76 -11.65
CA SER A 342 33.15 6.58 -13.02
C SER A 342 32.25 5.69 -13.87
N ASP A 343 31.80 4.56 -13.32
CA ASP A 343 30.83 3.65 -13.93
C ASP A 343 29.48 4.35 -14.25
N PHE A 344 29.02 5.24 -13.38
CA PHE A 344 27.84 6.06 -13.66
C PHE A 344 28.09 7.11 -14.75
N LYS A 345 29.19 7.87 -14.68
CA LYS A 345 29.56 8.87 -15.70
C LYS A 345 29.71 8.24 -17.09
N GLN A 346 30.29 7.03 -17.19
CA GLN A 346 30.39 6.27 -18.45
C GLN A 346 29.05 5.80 -19.02
N ARG A 347 27.98 5.71 -18.21
CA ARG A 347 26.61 5.45 -18.71
C ARG A 347 25.87 6.72 -19.12
N GLU A 348 26.17 7.84 -18.48
CA GLU A 348 25.57 9.15 -18.77
C GLU A 348 26.22 9.88 -19.97
N GLU A 349 27.44 9.51 -20.36
CA GLU A 349 28.05 9.99 -21.59
C GLU A 349 27.30 9.43 -22.82
N PRO A 350 26.79 10.30 -23.73
CA PRO A 350 26.09 9.84 -24.92
C PRO A 350 27.08 9.13 -25.85
N VAL A 351 26.90 7.80 -26.00
CA VAL A 351 27.71 6.98 -26.92
C VAL A 351 27.73 7.62 -28.30
N ALA A 352 28.90 8.13 -28.68
CA ALA A 352 29.09 8.79 -29.96
C ALA A 352 28.75 7.79 -31.08
N PHE A 353 27.73 8.12 -31.89
CA PHE A 353 27.20 7.23 -32.92
C PHE A 353 28.11 7.20 -34.17
N GLY A 354 29.31 6.67 -33.97
CA GLY A 354 30.42 6.76 -34.89
C GLY A 354 31.40 5.61 -34.72
N HIS A 355 30.91 4.37 -34.83
CA HIS A 355 31.69 3.18 -35.24
C HIS A 355 30.79 1.93 -35.47
N LEU A 356 29.72 2.06 -36.28
CA LEU A 356 28.87 0.90 -36.65
C LEU A 356 28.26 0.96 -38.06
N VAL A 357 29.03 1.51 -39.02
CA VAL A 357 28.75 1.41 -40.47
C VAL A 357 30.01 0.89 -41.18
N ALA A 358 30.37 -0.36 -40.90
CA ALA A 358 31.58 -0.98 -41.45
C ALA A 358 31.46 -2.50 -41.73
N VAL A 359 30.23 -3.06 -41.72
CA VAL A 359 29.98 -4.50 -41.98
C VAL A 359 28.74 -4.70 -42.87
N PHE A 360 28.63 -3.98 -44.00
CA PHE A 360 27.74 -4.33 -45.13
C PHE A 360 28.12 -3.58 -46.43
N ALA A 361 29.41 -3.42 -46.73
CA ALA A 361 29.89 -2.80 -47.97
C ALA A 361 31.31 -3.28 -48.36
N VAL A 362 31.46 -4.57 -48.70
CA VAL A 362 32.66 -5.09 -49.38
C VAL A 362 32.22 -5.99 -50.52
N GLY A 363 32.19 -5.44 -51.72
CA GLY A 363 31.80 -6.12 -52.95
C GLY A 363 31.74 -5.12 -54.10
N ALA A 364 32.36 -5.49 -55.23
CA ALA A 364 32.61 -4.69 -56.42
C ALA A 364 33.67 -3.57 -56.30
N GLU A 365 34.71 -3.76 -57.11
CA GLU A 365 35.41 -2.78 -57.94
C GLU A 365 36.74 -2.12 -57.49
N HIS A 366 37.68 -2.28 -58.43
CA HIS A 366 39.09 -1.91 -58.54
C HIS A 366 39.38 -2.06 -60.06
N PRO A 367 40.36 -1.38 -60.68
CA PRO A 367 41.31 -0.40 -60.15
C PRO A 367 41.32 0.93 -60.95
N ASP A 368 42.15 1.90 -60.58
CA ASP A 368 43.31 2.32 -61.42
C ASP A 368 44.06 3.59 -60.93
N HIS A 369 45.40 3.46 -60.95
CA HIS A 369 46.47 4.43 -61.23
C HIS A 369 46.65 5.84 -60.57
N ALA A 370 47.96 6.10 -60.31
CA ALA A 370 48.72 7.35 -60.46
C ALA A 370 48.97 8.31 -59.24
N ASP A 371 50.12 8.07 -58.60
CA ASP A 371 51.32 8.94 -58.53
C ASP A 371 51.40 10.30 -57.75
N ASP A 372 52.63 10.48 -57.20
CA ASP A 372 53.42 11.71 -56.96
C ASP A 372 53.16 12.77 -55.84
N ALA A 373 53.98 12.64 -54.77
CA ALA A 373 55.16 13.50 -54.48
C ALA A 373 55.12 14.70 -53.48
N ALA A 374 56.33 15.08 -53.03
CA ALA A 374 56.77 16.26 -52.23
C ALA A 374 56.34 16.34 -50.75
N GLU A 375 57.24 16.27 -49.75
CA GLU A 375 58.23 17.27 -49.23
C GLU A 375 57.59 18.40 -48.36
N GLY A 376 58.14 18.82 -47.20
CA GLY A 376 59.24 18.32 -46.35
C GLY A 376 58.72 17.97 -44.93
N GLU A 377 59.35 18.24 -43.78
CA GLU A 377 60.70 18.65 -43.31
C GLU A 377 60.67 18.58 -41.74
N ALA A 378 61.71 18.90 -40.95
CA ALA A 378 62.97 18.17 -40.72
C ALA A 378 63.60 18.64 -39.37
N TYR A 379 64.68 17.97 -38.92
CA TYR A 379 65.54 18.31 -37.74
C TYR A 379 64.91 18.26 -36.31
N ASN A 380 65.63 17.87 -35.25
CA ASN A 380 66.71 16.87 -35.10
C ASN A 380 66.95 16.55 -33.60
N GLY A 381 67.43 15.35 -33.25
CA GLY A 381 67.76 15.01 -31.85
C GLY A 381 67.99 13.51 -31.55
N ARG A 382 69.23 13.03 -31.78
CA ARG A 382 69.70 11.68 -31.33
C ARG A 382 70.18 11.76 -29.84
N VAL A 383 70.48 10.72 -29.06
CA VAL A 383 71.11 9.38 -29.25
C VAL A 383 70.67 8.48 -28.05
N GLY A 384 70.58 7.15 -28.05
CA GLY A 384 70.83 6.10 -29.06
C GLY A 384 70.64 4.64 -28.51
N PHE A 385 70.93 3.63 -29.33
CA PHE A 385 70.79 2.16 -29.10
C PHE A 385 72.18 1.49 -28.82
N PRO A 386 72.33 0.23 -28.28
CA PRO A 386 71.82 -1.09 -28.75
C PRO A 386 71.09 -1.93 -27.66
N VAL A 387 70.19 -2.92 -27.92
CA VAL A 387 70.09 -4.11 -28.82
C VAL A 387 70.76 -5.40 -28.27
N GLY A 388 69.93 -6.44 -28.07
CA GLY A 388 70.30 -7.84 -27.76
C GLY A 388 69.45 -8.47 -26.61
N GLY A 389 69.03 -9.74 -26.62
CA GLY A 389 69.02 -10.73 -27.71
C GLY A 389 68.99 -12.20 -27.22
N LEU A 390 67.91 -12.94 -27.55
CA LEU A 390 67.73 -14.42 -27.44
C LEU A 390 67.69 -15.07 -26.03
N GLY A 391 66.97 -16.20 -25.91
CA GLY A 391 67.12 -17.15 -24.79
C GLY A 391 65.83 -17.83 -24.27
N VAL A 392 65.46 -18.99 -24.83
CA VAL A 392 64.47 -19.92 -24.24
C VAL A 392 65.14 -21.27 -23.98
N PRO A 393 64.87 -21.92 -22.84
CA PRO A 393 64.80 -23.39 -22.83
C PRO A 393 63.59 -23.94 -22.07
N THR A 394 63.20 -25.18 -22.40
CA THR A 394 62.10 -25.92 -21.76
C THR A 394 62.52 -27.34 -21.36
N THR A 395 61.67 -28.00 -20.56
CA THR A 395 61.68 -29.42 -20.16
C THR A 395 62.58 -29.85 -18.97
N GLY A 396 62.02 -30.70 -18.10
CA GLY A 396 62.65 -31.21 -16.87
C GLY A 396 61.73 -32.19 -16.12
N ARG A 397 61.99 -33.50 -16.28
CA ARG A 397 61.16 -34.68 -15.95
C ARG A 397 60.75 -34.88 -14.48
N ARG A 398 59.71 -35.71 -14.24
CA ARG A 398 59.48 -36.46 -12.98
C ARG A 398 60.51 -37.60 -12.79
N PRO A 399 60.59 -38.24 -11.60
CA PRO A 399 59.79 -39.47 -11.37
C PRO A 399 59.07 -39.52 -10.01
N ASP A 400 58.23 -40.54 -9.79
CA ASP A 400 57.45 -40.80 -8.57
C ASP A 400 58.17 -41.81 -7.62
N VAL A 401 57.77 -41.92 -6.34
CA VAL A 401 57.63 -43.18 -5.53
C VAL A 401 57.27 -42.93 -4.04
N LEU A 402 56.51 -43.90 -3.49
CA LEU A 402 55.98 -44.15 -2.14
C LEU A 402 56.88 -43.85 -0.89
N GLY A 403 56.27 -43.61 0.29
CA GLY A 403 56.96 -43.74 1.59
C GLY A 403 56.21 -43.30 2.87
N VAL A 404 55.58 -44.22 3.60
CA VAL A 404 54.81 -44.02 4.86
C VAL A 404 55.69 -43.79 6.11
N SER A 405 55.28 -42.92 7.06
CA SER A 405 55.33 -43.20 8.53
C SER A 405 54.72 -42.10 9.45
N THR A 406 54.16 -42.54 10.58
CA THR A 406 53.70 -41.77 11.77
C THR A 406 54.37 -42.34 13.04
N PRO A 407 54.47 -41.61 14.17
CA PRO A 407 53.43 -41.52 15.22
C PRO A 407 53.31 -40.06 15.79
N GLN A 408 52.75 -39.66 16.93
CA GLN A 408 52.12 -40.22 18.17
C GLN A 408 50.71 -39.58 18.37
N SER A 409 49.79 -39.83 19.34
CA SER A 409 49.74 -40.20 20.80
C SER A 409 50.17 -39.07 21.78
N VAL A 410 49.42 -38.73 22.85
CA VAL A 410 48.97 -39.57 24.00
C VAL A 410 47.78 -38.94 24.79
N TYR A 411 46.69 -39.70 25.03
CA TYR A 411 45.77 -39.76 26.23
C TYR A 411 45.02 -38.48 26.75
N ALA A 412 43.93 -38.51 27.54
CA ALA A 412 43.13 -39.59 28.20
C ALA A 412 41.62 -39.24 28.44
N HIS A 413 40.83 -40.30 28.69
CA HIS A 413 39.54 -40.49 29.42
C HIS A 413 38.94 -39.35 30.30
N ALA A 414 37.62 -39.31 30.64
CA ALA A 414 36.52 -40.31 30.69
C ALA A 414 35.12 -39.64 30.40
N SER A 415 33.89 -40.17 30.63
CA SER A 415 33.34 -41.39 31.28
C SER A 415 31.89 -41.72 30.77
N ILE A 416 31.27 -42.81 31.27
CA ILE A 416 29.89 -43.38 31.03
C ILE A 416 29.51 -44.06 32.40
N PRO A 417 28.25 -44.22 32.94
CA PRO A 417 27.02 -44.70 32.26
C PRO A 417 25.61 -44.29 32.80
N GLY A 418 24.50 -44.74 32.17
CA GLY A 418 23.15 -44.63 32.79
C GLY A 418 21.86 -44.99 32.02
N ARG A 419 21.73 -46.21 31.47
CA ARG A 419 20.50 -46.95 31.07
C ARG A 419 19.10 -46.25 31.05
N GLY A 420 18.38 -46.41 29.93
CA GLY A 420 16.90 -46.31 29.82
C GLY A 420 16.43 -46.81 28.45
N ALA A 421 15.31 -47.56 28.35
CA ALA A 421 14.91 -48.24 27.10
C ALA A 421 13.40 -48.53 27.01
N ARG A 422 12.96 -49.01 25.82
CA ARG A 422 11.60 -49.49 25.43
C ARG A 422 10.57 -48.38 25.13
N ASP A 423 9.56 -48.57 24.28
CA ASP A 423 9.30 -49.56 23.20
C ASP A 423 8.16 -49.00 22.29
N LEU A 424 7.63 -49.82 21.37
CA LEU A 424 6.44 -49.61 20.51
C LEU A 424 6.68 -48.71 19.28
N SER A 425 6.74 -49.15 18.01
CA SER A 425 6.32 -50.34 17.24
C SER A 425 5.07 -50.16 16.36
N SER A 426 5.29 -50.28 15.04
CA SER A 426 4.33 -50.75 14.04
C SER A 426 3.17 -49.79 13.67
N SER A 427 2.47 -49.95 12.53
CA SER A 427 2.54 -50.93 11.44
C SER A 427 2.29 -50.26 10.08
N ALA A 428 2.87 -50.79 9.00
CA ALA A 428 2.51 -50.41 7.63
C ALA A 428 1.47 -51.36 7.02
N HIS A 429 0.62 -50.86 6.12
CA HIS A 429 -0.10 -51.63 5.08
C HIS A 429 0.12 -50.87 3.74
N SER A 430 0.46 -51.45 2.58
CA SER A 430 0.09 -52.72 1.92
C SER A 430 -1.24 -52.62 1.13
N TRP A 431 -1.34 -52.93 -0.18
CA TRP A 431 -0.33 -53.38 -1.17
C TRP A 431 -0.78 -53.06 -2.63
N ARG A 432 0.19 -52.84 -3.53
CA ARG A 432 0.27 -53.19 -4.98
C ARG A 432 -0.92 -53.03 -5.98
N LYS A 433 -0.55 -52.39 -7.11
CA LYS A 433 -0.77 -52.77 -8.53
C LYS A 433 -2.21 -52.89 -9.09
N PHE A 434 -2.43 -52.20 -10.22
CA PHE A 434 -2.84 -52.86 -11.47
C PHE A 434 -2.12 -52.21 -12.67
N PHE A 435 -1.81 -53.00 -13.71
CA PHE A 435 -1.24 -52.54 -14.99
C PHE A 435 -2.20 -52.97 -16.10
N GLY A 436 -2.48 -52.10 -17.07
CA GLY A 436 -3.38 -52.39 -18.19
C GLY A 436 -2.89 -51.72 -19.47
N SER A 437 -2.31 -52.50 -20.38
CA SER A 437 -1.85 -52.02 -21.69
C SER A 437 -2.92 -52.23 -22.76
N ARG A 438 -3.06 -51.27 -23.68
CA ARG A 438 -3.66 -51.48 -25.02
C ARG A 438 -3.20 -50.39 -26.01
N ASN A 439 -2.44 -50.80 -27.01
CA ASN A 439 -2.24 -50.03 -28.25
C ASN A 439 -3.43 -50.27 -29.19
N HIS A 440 -3.84 -49.29 -30.00
CA HIS A 440 -3.87 -49.42 -31.47
C HIS A 440 -4.38 -48.17 -32.25
N HIS A 441 -3.72 -47.94 -33.39
CA HIS A 441 -4.26 -47.45 -34.68
C HIS A 441 -4.81 -46.01 -34.82
N SER A 442 -3.98 -45.16 -35.44
CA SER A 442 -4.18 -44.55 -36.78
C SER A 442 -5.61 -44.23 -37.26
N THR A 443 -5.83 -42.98 -37.68
CA THR A 443 -6.18 -42.67 -39.09
C THR A 443 -5.97 -41.18 -39.42
N ARG A 444 -5.43 -40.88 -40.62
CA ARG A 444 -5.66 -39.63 -41.37
C ARG A 444 -6.83 -39.90 -42.35
N PRO A 445 -7.64 -38.91 -42.78
CA PRO A 445 -7.28 -38.00 -43.90
C PRO A 445 -7.85 -36.56 -43.70
N HIS A 446 -7.89 -35.59 -44.64
CA HIS A 446 -7.56 -35.48 -46.08
C HIS A 446 -6.93 -34.09 -46.39
N GLU A 447 -6.52 -33.82 -47.64
CA GLU A 447 -5.88 -32.57 -48.09
C GLU A 447 -6.71 -31.78 -49.14
N ARG A 448 -6.62 -30.42 -49.10
CA ARG A 448 -6.75 -29.46 -50.24
C ARG A 448 -8.12 -29.40 -50.96
N PRO A 449 -8.34 -28.50 -51.96
CA PRO A 449 -7.58 -27.35 -52.51
C PRO A 449 -8.13 -25.97 -52.04
N ILE A 450 -7.49 -24.79 -52.17
CA ILE A 450 -6.73 -24.09 -53.25
C ILE A 450 -7.59 -23.43 -54.35
N ALA A 451 -7.75 -22.11 -54.26
CA ALA A 451 -7.87 -21.12 -55.34
C ALA A 451 -7.48 -19.74 -54.74
N ALA A 452 -6.60 -18.84 -55.23
CA ALA A 452 -5.84 -18.63 -56.48
C ALA A 452 -6.38 -17.52 -57.42
N ALA A 453 -5.45 -16.70 -57.93
CA ALA A 453 -5.59 -15.56 -58.87
C ALA A 453 -6.25 -14.25 -58.36
N ALA A 454 -5.85 -13.03 -58.76
CA ALA A 454 -4.60 -12.57 -59.39
C ALA A 454 -4.50 -11.01 -59.38
N ASP A 455 -3.27 -10.46 -59.49
CA ASP A 455 -2.85 -9.23 -60.20
C ASP A 455 -3.47 -7.82 -59.88
N SER A 456 -2.74 -6.69 -59.96
CA SER A 456 -1.30 -6.40 -60.19
C SER A 456 -0.92 -4.92 -59.85
N ALA A 457 0.37 -4.58 -60.03
CA ALA A 457 0.98 -3.24 -60.21
C ALA A 457 1.50 -2.42 -58.98
N LEU A 458 2.59 -1.69 -59.25
CA LEU A 458 3.46 -0.83 -58.40
C LEU A 458 4.25 0.13 -59.33
N PRO A 459 4.98 1.16 -58.86
CA PRO A 459 4.77 2.15 -57.77
C PRO A 459 4.69 3.59 -58.40
N PRO A 460 4.96 4.77 -57.76
CA PRO A 460 6.18 5.17 -57.02
C PRO A 460 5.93 6.00 -55.72
N TYR A 461 7.02 6.58 -55.16
CA TYR A 461 7.14 7.44 -53.97
C TYR A 461 7.93 8.73 -54.33
N PRO A 462 8.13 9.75 -53.46
CA PRO A 462 7.35 10.33 -52.33
C PRO A 462 7.16 11.88 -52.61
N PRO A 463 7.08 12.86 -51.65
CA PRO A 463 6.92 12.84 -50.18
C PRO A 463 5.90 13.86 -49.57
N LEU A 464 5.84 13.87 -48.23
CA LEU A 464 5.34 14.92 -47.30
C LEU A 464 3.82 15.09 -47.05
N PHE A 465 3.51 15.24 -45.75
CA PHE A 465 2.31 15.80 -45.08
C PHE A 465 0.93 15.73 -45.75
N PHE A 466 -0.01 14.99 -45.13
CA PHE A 466 -1.31 15.58 -44.74
C PHE A 466 -2.03 14.77 -43.63
N SER A 467 -2.81 15.47 -42.80
CA SER A 467 -3.77 14.88 -41.86
C SER A 467 -5.05 14.44 -42.57
N ILE A 468 -5.59 13.25 -42.26
CA ILE A 468 -6.92 12.80 -42.74
C ILE A 468 -7.77 12.25 -41.59
N LEU A 469 -9.06 12.57 -41.63
CA LEU A 469 -10.12 12.18 -40.68
C LEU A 469 -10.82 10.88 -41.09
N SER A 470 -11.69 10.40 -40.19
CA SER A 470 -12.69 9.32 -40.42
C SER A 470 -12.13 7.88 -40.37
N LEU A 471 -12.91 6.84 -40.01
CA LEU A 471 -14.35 6.80 -39.77
C LEU A 471 -14.74 6.46 -38.33
N MET A 472 -15.73 7.20 -37.81
CA MET A 472 -16.52 6.79 -36.66
C MET A 472 -17.65 5.85 -37.10
N LYS A 473 -17.70 4.60 -36.62
CA LYS A 473 -18.92 3.78 -36.70
C LYS A 473 -19.79 4.00 -35.46
N ARG A 474 -20.63 5.05 -35.51
CA ARG A 474 -21.79 5.18 -34.61
C ARG A 474 -22.82 4.12 -35.00
N ILE A 475 -23.24 3.27 -34.06
CA ILE A 475 -24.45 2.45 -34.19
C ILE A 475 -25.58 3.21 -33.46
N PRO A 476 -26.67 3.59 -34.14
CA PRO A 476 -27.75 4.36 -33.50
C PRO A 476 -28.69 3.47 -32.68
N ILE A 477 -29.07 3.94 -31.49
CA ILE A 477 -30.13 3.34 -30.68
C ILE A 477 -31.48 3.83 -31.21
N SER A 478 -32.07 3.13 -32.19
CA SER A 478 -33.40 3.51 -32.71
C SER A 478 -34.15 2.40 -33.46
N THR A 479 -34.55 1.30 -32.78
CA THR A 479 -35.81 0.54 -33.05
C THR A 479 -35.97 -0.66 -32.10
N CYS A 480 -36.50 -0.44 -30.89
CA CYS A 480 -37.28 -1.46 -30.16
C CYS A 480 -38.18 -0.85 -29.06
N ALA A 481 -38.82 0.28 -29.35
CA ALA A 481 -39.68 1.01 -28.40
C ALA A 481 -41.15 1.03 -28.85
N SER A 482 -41.62 -0.07 -29.46
CA SER A 482 -42.90 -0.12 -30.16
C SER A 482 -43.52 -1.53 -30.26
N GLN A 483 -43.43 -2.33 -29.19
CA GLN A 483 -44.06 -3.67 -29.14
C GLN A 483 -44.76 -4.04 -27.82
N LEU A 484 -45.13 -3.04 -26.98
CA LEU A 484 -45.90 -3.24 -25.74
C LEU A 484 -47.34 -2.70 -25.80
N LEU A 485 -47.88 -2.42 -26.99
CA LEU A 485 -49.26 -1.93 -27.20
C LEU A 485 -50.06 -2.79 -28.20
N ALA A 486 -49.83 -4.11 -28.19
CA ALA A 486 -50.62 -5.08 -28.96
C ALA A 486 -51.60 -5.83 -28.05
N GLN A 487 -52.88 -5.93 -28.43
CA GLN A 487 -53.88 -6.70 -27.67
C GLN A 487 -53.70 -8.22 -27.91
N PRO A 488 -53.91 -9.07 -26.88
CA PRO A 488 -53.85 -10.52 -27.03
C PRO A 488 -55.14 -11.09 -27.64
N LEU A 489 -55.00 -11.87 -28.73
CA LEU A 489 -56.07 -12.72 -29.27
C LEU A 489 -55.71 -14.22 -29.12
N PRO A 490 -56.68 -15.14 -28.96
CA PRO A 490 -56.41 -16.43 -28.31
C PRO A 490 -56.35 -17.66 -29.24
N ARG A 491 -55.36 -18.54 -29.00
CA ARG A 491 -55.36 -20.02 -29.19
C ARG A 491 -54.06 -20.56 -28.57
N ARG A 492 -54.11 -21.35 -27.48
CA ARG A 492 -54.42 -22.79 -27.31
C ARG A 492 -53.12 -23.66 -27.30
N PRO A 493 -52.96 -24.60 -26.35
CA PRO A 493 -51.67 -25.24 -26.08
C PRO A 493 -51.50 -26.63 -26.71
N SER A 494 -50.25 -27.10 -26.79
CA SER A 494 -49.89 -28.48 -27.11
C SER A 494 -48.68 -28.95 -26.27
N CYS A 495 -48.95 -29.37 -25.03
CA CYS A 495 -48.02 -30.18 -24.23
C CYS A 495 -48.65 -31.55 -23.98
N PRO A 496 -48.08 -32.67 -24.49
CA PRO A 496 -48.68 -34.00 -24.34
C PRO A 496 -48.13 -34.78 -23.14
N TYR A 497 -49.06 -35.31 -22.33
CA TYR A 497 -48.86 -36.35 -21.28
C TYR A 497 -47.98 -35.98 -20.06
N ALA A 498 -48.30 -36.40 -18.83
CA ALA A 498 -49.46 -37.11 -18.28
C ALA A 498 -49.91 -36.43 -16.95
N ALA A 499 -51.16 -36.37 -16.51
CA ALA A 499 -52.34 -37.24 -16.67
C ALA A 499 -52.41 -38.46 -15.72
N ALA A 500 -52.47 -38.22 -14.39
CA ALA A 500 -53.03 -39.20 -13.44
C ALA A 500 -53.61 -38.55 -12.16
N LYS A 501 -54.94 -38.75 -11.97
CA LYS A 501 -55.79 -38.51 -10.76
C LYS A 501 -56.55 -37.18 -10.63
N ASN A 502 -57.78 -37.20 -11.16
CA ASN A 502 -58.88 -36.28 -10.83
C ASN A 502 -59.93 -36.99 -9.95
N VAL A 503 -60.22 -36.51 -8.74
CA VAL A 503 -61.51 -36.72 -8.06
C VAL A 503 -61.95 -35.44 -7.32
N ARG A 504 -62.88 -34.70 -7.94
CA ARG A 504 -64.13 -34.11 -7.42
C ARG A 504 -64.24 -33.77 -5.91
N ARG A 505 -64.92 -32.68 -5.47
CA ARG A 505 -65.66 -31.58 -6.15
C ARG A 505 -66.07 -30.48 -5.14
N GLY A 506 -66.31 -29.26 -5.65
CA GLY A 506 -67.03 -28.17 -4.93
C GLY A 506 -66.13 -27.28 -4.05
N ILE A 507 -66.45 -26.00 -3.80
CA ILE A 507 -67.59 -25.16 -4.23
C ILE A 507 -67.06 -23.77 -4.67
N THR A 508 -67.78 -23.12 -5.60
CA THR A 508 -67.63 -21.71 -6.05
C THR A 508 -69.01 -21.02 -5.95
N PRO A 509 -69.19 -19.68 -6.02
CA PRO A 509 -68.30 -18.68 -6.65
C PRO A 509 -68.16 -17.28 -5.96
N HIS A 510 -67.51 -16.35 -6.70
CA HIS A 510 -67.54 -14.88 -6.62
C HIS A 510 -66.62 -14.14 -5.61
N SER A 511 -66.07 -12.94 -5.90
CA SER A 511 -65.80 -12.26 -7.20
C SER A 511 -64.95 -10.97 -7.05
N TYR A 512 -63.96 -10.77 -7.94
CA TYR A 512 -63.30 -9.51 -8.35
C TYR A 512 -62.86 -8.43 -7.32
N ARG A 513 -61.55 -8.12 -7.34
CA ARG A 513 -60.91 -6.77 -7.45
C ARG A 513 -59.39 -6.98 -7.59
N ILE A 514 -58.83 -6.91 -8.80
CA ILE A 514 -58.18 -5.71 -9.40
C ILE A 514 -57.07 -5.13 -8.51
N HIS A 515 -55.81 -5.37 -8.90
CA HIS A 515 -54.67 -4.59 -8.41
C HIS A 515 -54.63 -3.22 -9.07
N SER A 516 -54.41 -2.17 -8.29
CA SER A 516 -53.96 -0.86 -8.76
C SER A 516 -52.53 -0.63 -8.27
N ARG A 517 -51.63 -0.25 -9.19
CA ARG A 517 -50.37 0.42 -8.81
C ARG A 517 -50.71 1.85 -8.40
N PHE A 518 -50.07 2.35 -7.35
CA PHE A 518 -49.95 3.78 -7.12
C PHE A 518 -48.48 4.16 -7.01
N GLN A 519 -48.00 4.94 -7.97
CA GLN A 519 -46.93 5.91 -7.73
C GLN A 519 -47.62 7.20 -7.25
N SER A 520 -46.98 7.93 -6.35
CA SER A 520 -47.50 9.23 -5.87
C SER A 520 -46.37 10.21 -5.59
N THR A 521 -45.76 10.73 -6.66
CA THR A 521 -45.03 12.00 -6.60
C THR A 521 -46.04 13.14 -6.76
N VAL A 522 -46.45 13.75 -5.65
CA VAL A 522 -47.25 14.97 -5.62
C VAL A 522 -46.60 15.94 -4.65
N ALA A 523 -46.25 17.13 -5.13
CA ALA A 523 -45.83 18.24 -4.27
C ALA A 523 -47.07 18.96 -3.73
N ILE A 524 -46.98 19.49 -2.51
CA ILE A 524 -48.00 20.33 -1.87
C ILE A 524 -47.34 21.68 -1.53
N PRO A 525 -48.04 22.83 -1.64
CA PRO A 525 -47.42 24.15 -1.48
C PRO A 525 -47.05 24.50 -0.03
N GLU A 526 -46.34 25.62 0.12
CA GLU A 526 -45.92 26.19 1.41
C GLU A 526 -47.02 27.04 2.08
N GLU A 527 -46.91 27.14 3.41
CA GLU A 527 -47.52 28.14 4.33
C GLU A 527 -49.06 28.06 4.59
N PRO A 528 -49.55 28.53 5.77
CA PRO A 528 -48.84 28.96 6.98
C PRO A 528 -49.19 28.12 8.24
N GLU A 529 -48.79 28.62 9.40
CA GLU A 529 -48.87 28.05 10.75
C GLU A 529 -50.23 27.44 11.16
N LEU A 530 -50.19 26.33 11.91
CA LEU A 530 -51.31 25.85 12.73
C LEU A 530 -50.79 25.25 14.05
N GLU A 531 -51.37 25.68 15.17
CA GLU A 531 -51.05 25.13 16.50
C GLU A 531 -51.62 23.72 16.68
N ILE A 532 -50.88 22.82 17.33
CA ILE A 532 -51.35 21.46 17.62
C ILE A 532 -51.94 21.40 19.04
N GLU A 533 -53.27 21.49 19.12
CA GLU A 533 -54.00 21.19 20.35
C GLU A 533 -53.79 19.72 20.75
N ILE A 534 -53.40 19.48 22.01
CA ILE A 534 -53.30 18.13 22.57
C ILE A 534 -54.69 17.69 23.01
N ALA A 535 -55.41 17.00 22.12
CA ALA A 535 -56.76 16.48 22.39
C ALA A 535 -56.77 15.48 23.57
N ALA A 536 -57.38 15.90 24.69
CA ALA A 536 -57.51 15.07 25.88
C ALA A 536 -58.64 14.02 25.73
N ASN A 537 -58.27 12.74 25.72
CA ASN A 537 -59.25 11.65 25.74
C ASN A 537 -60.00 11.59 27.09
N SER A 538 -61.31 11.81 27.05
CA SER A 538 -62.15 11.85 28.24
C SER A 538 -62.40 10.46 28.84
N ALA A 539 -62.13 10.30 30.13
CA ALA A 539 -62.56 9.14 30.92
C ALA A 539 -63.73 9.54 31.85
N ALA A 540 -64.73 8.67 31.98
CA ALA A 540 -65.93 8.93 32.79
C ALA A 540 -65.64 8.85 34.31
N PRO A 541 -66.35 9.61 35.16
CA PRO A 541 -66.05 9.71 36.58
C PRO A 541 -66.53 8.48 37.38
N SER A 542 -65.61 7.58 37.73
CA SER A 542 -65.85 6.53 38.72
C SER A 542 -65.72 7.10 40.14
N THR A 543 -66.85 7.27 40.83
CA THR A 543 -66.88 7.81 42.20
C THR A 543 -66.38 6.79 43.23
N ALA A 544 -65.08 6.75 43.49
CA ALA A 544 -64.47 6.02 44.60
C ALA A 544 -63.29 6.80 45.21
N ASN A 545 -63.47 7.35 46.41
CA ASN A 545 -62.42 8.04 47.16
C ASN A 545 -61.44 7.05 47.83
N SER A 546 -60.75 6.24 47.03
CA SER A 546 -59.50 5.60 47.43
C SER A 546 -58.34 6.53 47.07
N ARG A 547 -57.59 7.02 48.06
CA ARG A 547 -56.26 7.60 47.81
C ARG A 547 -55.46 6.61 46.95
N PRO A 548 -54.76 7.03 45.88
CA PRO A 548 -53.76 6.15 45.27
C PRO A 548 -52.77 5.76 46.37
N ALA A 549 -52.61 4.46 46.61
CA ALA A 549 -51.59 3.98 47.52
C ALA A 549 -50.24 4.51 47.01
N ALA A 550 -49.39 5.01 47.91
CA ALA A 550 -48.10 5.55 47.53
C ALA A 550 -47.32 4.45 46.80
N SER A 551 -47.15 4.62 45.48
CA SER A 551 -46.41 3.68 44.66
C SER A 551 -44.94 3.83 45.01
N HIS A 552 -44.50 3.06 46.00
CA HIS A 552 -43.09 2.89 46.29
C HIS A 552 -42.39 2.56 44.97
N PRO A 553 -41.34 3.32 44.58
CA PRO A 553 -40.62 3.03 43.35
C PRO A 553 -40.11 1.60 43.43
N LEU A 554 -40.31 0.84 42.35
CA LEU A 554 -39.83 -0.55 42.28
C LEU A 554 -38.31 -0.56 42.55
N PRO A 555 -37.80 -1.53 43.35
CA PRO A 555 -36.36 -1.70 43.53
C PRO A 555 -35.66 -1.76 42.18
N LEU A 556 -34.51 -1.11 42.03
CA LEU A 556 -33.80 -1.03 40.73
C LEU A 556 -33.40 -2.44 40.25
N GLU A 557 -33.09 -3.31 41.21
CA GLU A 557 -32.77 -4.72 41.11
C GLU A 557 -33.95 -5.57 40.57
N SER A 558 -35.16 -5.00 40.49
CA SER A 558 -36.34 -5.65 39.89
C SER A 558 -36.62 -5.24 38.45
N LEU A 559 -35.86 -4.28 37.91
CA LEU A 559 -35.97 -3.85 36.51
C LEU A 559 -34.97 -4.62 35.64
N PRO A 560 -35.35 -5.04 34.41
CA PRO A 560 -34.46 -5.81 33.53
C PRO A 560 -33.38 -4.96 32.84
N SER A 561 -33.51 -3.63 32.88
CA SER A 561 -32.56 -2.66 32.35
C SER A 561 -32.70 -1.30 33.06
N PRO A 562 -31.66 -0.44 33.08
CA PRO A 562 -31.72 0.87 33.73
C PRO A 562 -32.73 1.82 33.08
N HIS A 563 -33.47 2.55 33.91
CA HIS A 563 -34.44 3.55 33.45
C HIS A 563 -33.74 4.64 32.59
N PRO A 564 -34.33 5.13 31.48
CA PRO A 564 -33.65 6.05 30.55
C PRO A 564 -33.05 7.33 31.17
N SER A 565 -33.61 7.85 32.27
CA SER A 565 -33.05 9.00 33.00
C SER A 565 -31.83 8.67 33.91
N ALA A 566 -31.33 7.44 33.87
CA ALA A 566 -30.00 7.08 34.37
C ALA A 566 -28.90 7.48 33.38
N ALA A 567 -29.19 7.49 32.07
CA ALA A 567 -28.21 7.72 31.01
C ALA A 567 -27.51 9.10 31.10
N GLU A 568 -28.24 10.11 31.58
CA GLU A 568 -27.72 11.47 31.81
C GLU A 568 -26.70 11.55 32.95
N ARG A 569 -26.68 10.56 33.86
CA ARG A 569 -25.76 10.47 35.00
C ARG A 569 -24.59 9.50 34.76
N SER A 570 -24.60 8.74 33.66
CA SER A 570 -23.52 7.83 33.29
C SER A 570 -22.30 8.58 32.74
N THR A 571 -21.18 8.49 33.45
CA THR A 571 -19.88 8.98 32.94
C THR A 571 -19.38 8.12 31.78
N LYS A 572 -19.68 6.81 31.77
CA LYS A 572 -19.31 5.88 30.70
C LYS A 572 -19.97 6.23 29.38
N LEU A 573 -21.28 6.55 29.36
CA LEU A 573 -21.97 6.99 28.14
C LEU A 573 -21.42 8.33 27.61
N HIS A 574 -21.10 9.27 28.49
CA HIS A 574 -20.47 10.54 28.10
C HIS A 574 -19.09 10.30 27.45
N ALA A 575 -18.24 9.47 28.09
CA ALA A 575 -16.93 9.11 27.56
C ALA A 575 -17.02 8.37 26.21
N LEU A 576 -17.98 7.44 26.07
CA LEU A 576 -18.23 6.71 24.82
C LEU A 576 -18.69 7.65 23.70
N ARG A 577 -19.66 8.53 23.97
CA ARG A 577 -20.16 9.51 22.98
C ARG A 577 -19.03 10.40 22.46
N SER A 578 -18.15 10.87 23.34
CA SER A 578 -16.98 11.68 22.96
C SER A 578 -15.92 10.88 22.22
N ARG A 579 -15.60 9.65 22.65
CA ARG A 579 -14.65 8.75 21.98
C ARG A 579 -15.05 8.46 20.53
N LEU A 580 -16.34 8.25 20.29
CA LEU A 580 -16.93 8.03 18.97
C LEU A 580 -17.20 9.31 18.18
N SER A 581 -16.76 10.48 18.68
CA SER A 581 -16.95 11.80 18.07
C SER A 581 -18.42 12.12 17.70
N LEU A 582 -19.37 11.59 18.46
CA LEU A 582 -20.79 11.74 18.16
C LEU A 582 -21.30 13.13 18.58
N PRO A 583 -22.06 13.84 17.73
CA PRO A 583 -22.48 15.20 18.02
C PRO A 583 -23.46 15.26 19.20
N PRO A 584 -23.53 16.37 19.96
CA PRO A 584 -24.37 16.47 21.16
C PRO A 584 -25.87 16.31 20.88
N ARG A 585 -26.30 16.52 19.62
CA ARG A 585 -27.67 16.23 19.15
C ARG A 585 -28.03 14.73 19.14
N PHE A 586 -27.06 13.83 19.36
CA PHE A 586 -27.31 12.41 19.58
C PHE A 586 -27.61 12.15 21.07
N PRO A 587 -28.85 11.73 21.42
CA PRO A 587 -29.29 11.61 22.81
C PRO A 587 -28.67 10.41 23.53
N LEU A 588 -28.23 10.64 24.78
CA LEU A 588 -27.57 9.62 25.61
C LEU A 588 -28.50 8.45 25.95
N GLN A 589 -29.80 8.72 26.05
CA GLN A 589 -30.86 7.74 26.32
C GLN A 589 -30.97 6.71 25.17
N VAL A 590 -30.65 7.11 23.93
CA VAL A 590 -30.60 6.20 22.78
C VAL A 590 -29.28 5.44 22.73
N LEU A 591 -28.15 6.08 23.08
CA LEU A 591 -26.87 5.37 23.24
C LEU A 591 -26.96 4.29 24.33
N ALA A 592 -27.60 4.57 25.47
CA ALA A 592 -27.94 3.59 26.50
C ALA A 592 -28.76 2.43 25.94
N ARG A 593 -29.84 2.72 25.20
CA ARG A 593 -30.69 1.70 24.56
C ARG A 593 -29.91 0.77 23.64
N THR A 594 -28.89 1.25 22.91
CA THR A 594 -28.09 0.37 22.02
C THR A 594 -27.30 -0.69 22.79
N LEU A 595 -27.01 -0.48 24.07
CA LEU A 595 -26.28 -1.41 24.96
C LEU A 595 -27.18 -2.45 25.64
N VAL A 596 -28.51 -2.35 25.54
CA VAL A 596 -29.45 -3.31 26.15
C VAL A 596 -29.85 -4.39 25.14
N HIS A 597 -29.31 -5.60 25.30
CA HIS A 597 -29.62 -6.74 24.42
C HIS A 597 -31.01 -7.35 24.74
N PRO A 598 -31.79 -7.85 23.75
CA PRO A 598 -33.08 -8.53 23.98
C PRO A 598 -33.05 -9.72 24.97
N SER A 599 -31.89 -10.32 25.23
CA SER A 599 -31.74 -11.33 26.27
C SER A 599 -31.89 -10.77 27.70
N ALA A 600 -31.47 -9.52 27.91
CA ALA A 600 -31.61 -8.81 29.19
C ALA A 600 -33.06 -8.33 29.33
N ASP A 601 -33.44 -7.38 28.48
CA ASP A 601 -34.79 -6.79 28.47
C ASP A 601 -35.63 -7.38 27.33
N PRO A 602 -36.73 -8.10 27.62
CA PRO A 602 -37.56 -8.67 26.57
C PRO A 602 -38.35 -7.59 25.81
N ASN A 603 -38.55 -6.40 26.38
CA ASN A 603 -39.42 -5.36 25.83
C ASN A 603 -38.77 -4.66 24.61
N PRO A 604 -39.39 -4.75 23.40
CA PRO A 604 -38.86 -4.11 22.19
C PRO A 604 -38.70 -2.58 22.29
N ALA A 605 -39.33 -1.92 23.27
CA ALA A 605 -39.18 -0.48 23.50
C ALA A 605 -37.84 -0.11 24.17
N PHE A 606 -37.30 -0.98 25.03
CA PHE A 606 -36.11 -0.71 25.84
C PHE A 606 -34.85 -1.45 25.36
N ASN A 607 -35.00 -2.56 24.63
CA ASN A 607 -33.87 -3.26 24.02
C ASN A 607 -33.45 -2.71 22.64
N ASN A 608 -32.30 -3.20 22.17
CA ASN A 608 -31.62 -2.78 20.95
C ASN A 608 -32.05 -3.53 19.68
N ALA A 609 -32.96 -4.51 19.77
CA ALA A 609 -33.22 -5.50 18.73
C ALA A 609 -33.65 -4.89 17.36
N SER A 610 -34.55 -3.92 17.39
CA SER A 610 -35.06 -3.25 16.18
C SER A 610 -34.01 -2.33 15.53
N LEU A 611 -33.21 -1.64 16.35
CA LEU A 611 -32.08 -0.83 15.89
C LEU A 611 -30.99 -1.72 15.28
N SER A 612 -30.74 -2.89 15.86
CA SER A 612 -29.79 -3.89 15.38
C SER A 612 -30.19 -4.44 14.01
N ILE A 613 -31.48 -4.68 13.76
CA ILE A 613 -32.00 -5.04 12.43
C ILE A 613 -31.73 -3.93 11.40
N LEU A 614 -32.07 -2.67 11.72
CA LEU A 614 -31.83 -1.55 10.81
C LEU A 614 -30.33 -1.38 10.48
N GLY A 615 -29.48 -1.40 11.51
CA GLY A 615 -28.02 -1.28 11.32
C GLY A 615 -27.39 -2.45 10.58
N ARG A 616 -27.92 -3.68 10.73
CA ARG A 616 -27.51 -4.84 9.92
C ARG A 616 -27.73 -4.58 8.44
N HIS A 617 -28.92 -4.10 8.06
CA HIS A 617 -29.22 -3.77 6.66
C HIS A 617 -28.36 -2.62 6.13
N LEU A 618 -28.13 -1.57 6.93
CA LEU A 618 -27.27 -0.43 6.54
C LEU A 618 -25.81 -0.85 6.34
N LEU A 619 -25.23 -1.62 7.27
CA LEU A 619 -23.88 -2.14 7.15
C LEU A 619 -23.75 -3.07 5.93
N GLY A 620 -24.69 -4.02 5.77
CA GLY A 620 -24.71 -4.93 4.63
C GLY A 620 -24.79 -4.20 3.29
N TYR A 621 -25.63 -3.17 3.20
CA TYR A 621 -25.76 -2.33 2.01
C TYR A 621 -24.48 -1.52 1.71
N TYR A 622 -23.97 -0.74 2.67
CA TYR A 622 -22.79 0.11 2.43
C TYR A 622 -21.50 -0.71 2.19
N THR A 623 -21.35 -1.87 2.84
CA THR A 623 -20.21 -2.78 2.56
C THR A 623 -20.32 -3.40 1.18
N SER A 624 -21.52 -3.88 0.80
CA SER A 624 -21.73 -4.54 -0.49
C SER A 624 -21.63 -3.56 -1.67
N GLU A 625 -22.19 -2.36 -1.57
CA GLU A 625 -22.06 -1.35 -2.65
C GLU A 625 -20.60 -0.94 -2.82
N TRP A 626 -19.86 -0.74 -1.72
CA TRP A 626 -18.45 -0.36 -1.80
C TRP A 626 -17.60 -1.45 -2.44
N LEU A 627 -17.76 -2.71 -2.01
CA LEU A 627 -17.04 -3.86 -2.59
C LEU A 627 -17.36 -4.03 -4.08
N LEU A 628 -18.65 -4.07 -4.46
CA LEU A 628 -19.05 -4.31 -5.84
C LEU A 628 -18.71 -3.15 -6.79
N CYS A 629 -18.66 -1.91 -6.30
CA CYS A 629 -18.27 -0.78 -7.15
C CYS A 629 -16.73 -0.64 -7.25
N ASN A 630 -15.97 -1.01 -6.21
CA ASN A 630 -14.50 -1.01 -6.26
C ASN A 630 -13.92 -2.23 -6.98
N TYR A 631 -14.58 -3.38 -6.90
CA TYR A 631 -14.10 -4.66 -7.46
C TYR A 631 -15.26 -5.38 -8.18
N PRO A 632 -15.73 -4.85 -9.33
CA PRO A 632 -16.96 -5.28 -10.01
C PRO A 632 -16.95 -6.70 -10.61
N ARG A 633 -15.86 -7.45 -10.42
CA ARG A 633 -15.63 -8.80 -10.94
C ARG A 633 -15.51 -9.87 -9.86
N LEU A 634 -15.62 -9.54 -8.57
CA LEU A 634 -15.40 -10.52 -7.50
C LEU A 634 -16.36 -11.73 -7.60
N PRO A 635 -15.86 -12.97 -7.52
CA PRO A 635 -16.69 -14.16 -7.34
C PRO A 635 -17.57 -14.03 -6.10
N MET A 636 -18.80 -14.53 -6.16
CA MET A 636 -19.79 -14.25 -5.09
C MET A 636 -19.40 -14.87 -3.75
N GLU A 637 -18.66 -15.99 -3.74
CA GLU A 637 -18.12 -16.56 -2.50
C GLU A 637 -17.03 -15.69 -1.87
N VAL A 638 -16.26 -14.94 -2.68
CA VAL A 638 -15.29 -13.95 -2.20
C VAL A 638 -15.99 -12.67 -1.72
N VAL A 639 -17.07 -12.23 -2.37
CA VAL A 639 -17.90 -11.12 -1.88
C VAL A 639 -18.47 -11.46 -0.50
N PHE A 640 -19.05 -12.65 -0.32
CA PHE A 640 -19.57 -13.10 0.97
C PHE A 640 -18.48 -13.11 2.06
N ALA A 641 -17.31 -13.68 1.78
CA ALA A 641 -16.19 -13.70 2.72
C ALA A 641 -15.65 -12.29 3.06
N ALA A 642 -15.62 -11.37 2.09
CA ALA A 642 -15.21 -9.99 2.31
C ALA A 642 -16.23 -9.20 3.16
N VAL A 643 -17.53 -9.41 2.94
CA VAL A 643 -18.60 -8.82 3.77
C VAL A 643 -18.53 -9.37 5.20
N GLU A 644 -18.27 -10.68 5.39
CA GLU A 644 -18.07 -11.26 6.74
C GLU A 644 -16.80 -10.69 7.42
N ALA A 645 -15.70 -10.52 6.68
CA ALA A 645 -14.47 -9.96 7.23
C ALA A 645 -14.61 -8.48 7.67
N TYR A 646 -15.45 -7.69 7.00
CA TYR A 646 -15.72 -6.29 7.36
C TYR A 646 -16.77 -6.12 8.46
N ILE A 647 -17.90 -6.85 8.40
CA ILE A 647 -19.09 -6.61 9.25
C ILE A 647 -19.72 -7.89 9.85
N GLY A 648 -19.02 -9.02 9.78
CA GLY A 648 -19.40 -10.27 10.44
C GLY A 648 -19.21 -10.23 11.97
N PRO A 649 -19.70 -11.24 12.71
CA PRO A 649 -19.75 -11.24 14.17
C PRO A 649 -18.43 -10.88 14.87
N LYS A 650 -17.34 -11.55 14.47
CA LYS A 650 -16.00 -11.36 15.03
C LYS A 650 -15.44 -9.96 14.74
N ALA A 651 -15.70 -9.42 13.55
CA ALA A 651 -15.26 -8.07 13.18
C ALA A 651 -15.98 -7.02 14.04
N LEU A 652 -17.31 -7.10 14.14
CA LEU A 652 -18.11 -6.18 14.94
C LEU A 652 -17.81 -6.27 16.45
N ALA A 653 -17.60 -7.49 16.98
CA ALA A 653 -17.19 -7.68 18.37
C ALA A 653 -15.74 -7.21 18.66
N THR A 654 -14.88 -7.13 17.65
CA THR A 654 -13.56 -6.52 17.75
C THR A 654 -13.68 -4.99 17.75
N VAL A 655 -14.48 -4.42 16.84
CA VAL A 655 -14.79 -2.97 16.81
C VAL A 655 -15.41 -2.49 18.13
N ALA A 656 -16.34 -3.23 18.72
CA ALA A 656 -16.89 -2.91 20.04
C ALA A 656 -15.80 -2.86 21.14
N ARG A 657 -14.79 -3.73 21.05
CA ARG A 657 -13.68 -3.79 22.00
C ARG A 657 -12.70 -2.64 21.80
N GLU A 658 -12.40 -2.30 20.55
CA GLU A 658 -11.61 -1.11 20.17
C GLU A 658 -12.28 0.19 20.66
N TRP A 659 -13.61 0.25 20.64
CA TRP A 659 -14.40 1.35 21.20
C TRP A 659 -14.47 1.37 22.74
N GLY A 660 -13.87 0.40 23.44
CA GLY A 660 -13.86 0.31 24.89
C GLY A 660 -15.24 0.04 25.49
N ILE A 661 -16.01 -0.86 24.88
CA ILE A 661 -17.28 -1.36 25.43
C ILE A 661 -17.01 -2.48 26.44
N GLU A 662 -17.43 -2.25 27.68
CA GLU A 662 -17.36 -3.21 28.79
C GLU A 662 -18.73 -3.91 28.95
N ALA A 663 -18.71 -5.20 29.28
CA ALA A 663 -19.91 -5.98 29.57
C ALA A 663 -20.30 -5.86 31.05
N ALA A 664 -21.60 -5.74 31.34
CA ALA A 664 -22.12 -5.98 32.68
C ALA A 664 -21.96 -7.47 33.05
N GLU A 665 -21.75 -7.78 34.33
CA GLU A 665 -21.67 -9.18 34.80
C GLU A 665 -23.02 -9.87 34.71
N GLU A 666 -24.08 -9.23 35.23
CA GLU A 666 -25.48 -9.59 35.01
C GLU A 666 -26.27 -8.33 34.57
N PRO A 667 -27.41 -8.47 33.87
CA PRO A 667 -28.28 -7.36 33.52
C PRO A 667 -29.27 -7.01 34.65
N GLY A 668 -29.40 -5.72 34.96
CA GLY A 668 -30.30 -5.20 36.00
C GLY A 668 -30.43 -3.67 35.94
N GLY A 669 -31.45 -3.11 36.59
CA GLY A 669 -31.73 -1.66 36.59
C GLY A 669 -30.79 -0.81 37.46
N GLU A 670 -30.04 -1.46 38.35
CA GLU A 670 -29.00 -0.90 39.20
C GLU A 670 -27.65 -0.69 38.47
N VAL A 671 -27.49 -1.32 37.31
CA VAL A 671 -26.25 -1.31 36.52
C VAL A 671 -26.05 0.04 35.82
N ASP A 672 -24.80 0.48 35.64
CA ASP A 672 -24.53 1.65 34.79
C ASP A 672 -24.99 1.40 33.35
N SER A 673 -25.92 2.22 32.88
CA SER A 673 -26.41 2.31 31.49
C SER A 673 -25.31 2.42 30.40
N GLY A 674 -24.06 2.73 30.77
CA GLY A 674 -22.89 2.68 29.88
C GLY A 674 -22.20 1.32 29.74
N LEU A 675 -22.73 0.26 30.37
CA LEU A 675 -22.28 -1.13 30.21
C LEU A 675 -23.18 -1.90 29.24
N LEU A 676 -22.59 -2.80 28.45
CA LEU A 676 -23.28 -3.73 27.56
C LEU A 676 -23.99 -4.83 28.38
N GLN A 677 -25.32 -4.86 28.31
CA GLN A 677 -26.17 -5.72 29.15
C GLN A 677 -26.81 -6.84 28.33
N PHE A 678 -26.51 -8.08 28.71
CA PHE A 678 -27.04 -9.31 28.12
C PHE A 678 -26.99 -10.43 29.15
N LYS A 679 -27.76 -11.51 28.95
CA LYS A 679 -27.64 -12.71 29.78
C LYS A 679 -26.48 -13.54 29.26
N ARG A 680 -25.46 -13.75 30.08
CA ARG A 680 -24.27 -14.54 29.74
C ARG A 680 -24.63 -16.03 29.72
N ILE A 681 -23.89 -16.82 28.93
CA ILE A 681 -23.91 -18.29 29.03
C ILE A 681 -23.00 -18.69 30.20
N PRO A 682 -23.46 -19.48 31.18
CA PRO A 682 -22.62 -19.94 32.29
C PRO A 682 -21.41 -20.78 31.85
N SER A 683 -20.33 -20.71 32.62
CA SER A 683 -19.09 -21.45 32.34
C SER A 683 -19.31 -22.97 32.43
N GLY A 684 -19.34 -23.64 31.29
CA GLY A 684 -19.58 -25.08 31.16
C GLY A 684 -20.93 -25.44 30.53
N ASP A 685 -21.83 -24.46 30.37
CA ASP A 685 -23.10 -24.67 29.66
C ASP A 685 -22.92 -24.71 28.14
N ASP A 686 -23.78 -25.52 27.51
CA ASP A 686 -23.72 -25.86 26.09
C ASP A 686 -24.52 -24.84 25.26
N VAL A 687 -23.94 -24.28 24.19
CA VAL A 687 -24.48 -23.12 23.44
C VAL A 687 -25.96 -23.34 23.05
N PRO A 688 -26.88 -22.37 23.23
CA PRO A 688 -28.31 -22.58 22.94
C PRO A 688 -28.59 -23.07 21.52
N ALA A 689 -29.58 -23.96 21.37
CA ALA A 689 -29.92 -24.61 20.11
C ALA A 689 -30.36 -23.62 18.99
N SER A 690 -30.76 -22.40 19.35
CA SER A 690 -31.05 -21.29 18.43
C SER A 690 -29.78 -20.63 17.84
N LEU A 691 -28.64 -20.74 18.52
CA LEU A 691 -27.33 -20.21 18.10
C LEU A 691 -26.40 -21.29 17.51
N ARG A 692 -26.73 -22.58 17.65
CA ARG A 692 -25.99 -23.67 16.98
C ARG A 692 -26.24 -23.60 15.47
N PRO A 693 -25.21 -23.63 14.61
CA PRO A 693 -25.38 -23.73 13.17
C PRO A 693 -26.14 -25.02 12.80
N GLN A 694 -27.37 -24.88 12.32
CA GLN A 694 -28.13 -26.02 11.79
C GLN A 694 -27.58 -26.38 10.42
N VAL A 695 -26.75 -27.43 10.35
CA VAL A 695 -26.21 -27.93 9.08
C VAL A 695 -27.37 -28.52 8.27
N PRO A 696 -27.72 -27.94 7.10
CA PRO A 696 -28.83 -28.45 6.30
C PRO A 696 -28.52 -29.85 5.76
N TRP A 697 -29.56 -30.70 5.69
CA TRP A 697 -29.43 -32.07 5.18
C TRP A 697 -28.84 -32.07 3.77
N LYS A 698 -27.78 -32.88 3.57
CA LYS A 698 -26.89 -32.93 2.39
C LYS A 698 -27.59 -32.63 1.06
N TRP A 699 -27.62 -31.36 0.69
CA TRP A 699 -28.06 -30.87 -0.60
C TRP A 699 -27.07 -29.82 -1.09
N ASN A 700 -26.85 -29.76 -2.40
CA ASN A 700 -25.94 -28.77 -2.99
C ASN A 700 -26.61 -27.39 -2.99
N ILE A 701 -26.33 -26.59 -1.96
CA ILE A 701 -26.76 -25.19 -1.87
C ILE A 701 -25.98 -24.39 -2.93
N THR A 702 -26.70 -23.89 -3.93
CA THR A 702 -26.12 -23.06 -4.99
C THR A 702 -25.89 -21.62 -4.52
N THR A 703 -24.98 -20.90 -5.17
CA THR A 703 -24.73 -19.47 -4.93
C THR A 703 -26.02 -18.65 -5.04
N THR A 704 -26.89 -18.96 -6.01
CA THR A 704 -28.22 -18.34 -6.16
C THR A 704 -29.15 -18.63 -4.98
N HIS A 705 -29.06 -19.81 -4.37
CA HIS A 705 -29.82 -20.12 -3.15
C HIS A 705 -29.31 -19.29 -1.97
N LYS A 706 -27.99 -19.15 -1.79
CA LYS A 706 -27.40 -18.26 -0.76
C LYS A 706 -28.00 -16.85 -0.87
N ILE A 707 -27.79 -16.19 -2.01
CA ILE A 707 -28.29 -14.83 -2.31
C ILE A 707 -29.80 -14.65 -2.03
N MET A 708 -30.62 -15.69 -2.23
CA MET A 708 -32.08 -15.62 -2.12
C MET A 708 -32.67 -16.12 -0.78
N LYS A 709 -31.89 -16.78 0.09
CA LYS A 709 -32.41 -17.51 1.26
C LYS A 709 -31.56 -17.48 2.52
N THR A 710 -30.28 -17.11 2.44
CA THR A 710 -29.40 -17.07 3.61
C THR A 710 -29.30 -15.63 4.14
N ASP A 711 -28.29 -15.37 4.97
CA ASP A 711 -27.88 -14.02 5.35
C ASP A 711 -26.98 -13.37 4.29
N GLU A 712 -26.59 -12.13 4.56
CA GLU A 712 -25.62 -11.32 3.80
C GLU A 712 -24.20 -11.93 3.73
N PHE A 713 -23.93 -13.00 4.48
CA PHE A 713 -22.65 -13.72 4.50
C PHE A 713 -22.69 -15.04 3.71
N GLY A 714 -23.84 -15.40 3.12
CA GLY A 714 -23.99 -16.65 2.39
C GLY A 714 -23.98 -17.91 3.26
N SER A 715 -24.24 -17.78 4.57
CA SER A 715 -24.15 -18.83 5.58
C SER A 715 -25.05 -20.02 5.30
N GLN A 716 -24.64 -21.23 5.69
CA GLN A 716 -25.44 -22.46 5.47
C GLN A 716 -26.80 -22.46 6.20
N SER A 717 -26.92 -21.66 7.27
CA SER A 717 -28.18 -21.33 7.95
C SER A 717 -28.14 -19.84 8.26
N ALA A 718 -29.26 -19.14 8.09
CA ALA A 718 -29.37 -17.76 8.56
C ALA A 718 -29.31 -17.73 10.10
N ALA A 719 -28.60 -16.74 10.65
CA ALA A 719 -28.61 -16.46 12.09
C ALA A 719 -30.03 -16.10 12.59
N PRO A 720 -30.40 -16.45 13.84
CA PRO A 720 -31.69 -16.08 14.41
C PRO A 720 -31.90 -14.57 14.42
N GLY A 721 -33.12 -14.11 14.12
CA GLY A 721 -33.46 -12.69 14.20
C GLY A 721 -33.36 -12.17 15.64
N PRO A 722 -32.90 -10.94 15.91
CA PRO A 722 -32.68 -10.44 17.28
C PRO A 722 -33.87 -10.57 18.23
N HIS A 723 -35.11 -10.47 17.73
CA HIS A 723 -36.32 -10.70 18.54
C HIS A 723 -36.50 -12.16 19.01
N ALA A 724 -35.93 -13.15 18.30
CA ALA A 724 -35.97 -14.56 18.70
C ALA A 724 -34.94 -14.91 19.81
N LEU A 725 -34.05 -13.97 20.16
CA LEU A 725 -33.08 -14.11 21.26
C LEU A 725 -33.61 -13.50 22.58
N GLN A 726 -34.89 -13.14 22.65
CA GLN A 726 -35.54 -12.72 23.90
C GLN A 726 -35.34 -13.76 25.00
N GLN A 727 -34.90 -13.30 26.18
CA GLN A 727 -34.59 -14.12 27.36
C GLN A 727 -33.56 -15.27 27.17
N THR A 728 -32.96 -15.41 25.98
CA THR A 728 -32.00 -16.48 25.66
C THR A 728 -30.59 -16.05 26.06
N PRO A 729 -29.81 -16.85 26.82
CA PRO A 729 -28.40 -16.58 27.07
C PRO A 729 -27.59 -16.47 25.78
N VAL A 730 -26.67 -15.52 25.69
CA VAL A 730 -25.84 -15.30 24.47
C VAL A 730 -24.36 -15.15 24.81
N PRO A 731 -23.44 -15.50 23.90
CA PRO A 731 -22.03 -15.17 24.06
C PRO A 731 -21.80 -13.66 23.95
N ALA A 732 -20.74 -13.16 24.58
CA ALA A 732 -20.38 -11.74 24.52
C ALA A 732 -20.17 -11.20 23.10
N GLU A 733 -19.73 -12.06 22.17
CA GLU A 733 -19.60 -11.74 20.74
C GLU A 733 -20.94 -11.34 20.10
N GLU A 734 -22.03 -12.05 20.44
CA GLU A 734 -23.39 -11.77 19.92
C GLU A 734 -23.91 -10.42 20.42
N ALA A 735 -23.81 -10.19 21.74
CA ALA A 735 -24.24 -8.93 22.34
C ALA A 735 -23.44 -7.74 21.78
N ALA A 736 -22.12 -7.90 21.59
CA ALA A 736 -21.25 -6.89 21.03
C ALA A 736 -21.57 -6.57 19.55
N GLN A 737 -21.76 -7.58 18.69
CA GLN A 737 -22.16 -7.34 17.30
C GLN A 737 -23.54 -6.67 17.19
N SER A 738 -24.47 -7.05 18.09
CA SER A 738 -25.81 -6.47 18.12
C SER A 738 -25.80 -5.01 18.59
N PHE A 739 -24.94 -4.64 19.55
CA PHE A 739 -24.71 -3.25 19.94
C PHE A 739 -24.15 -2.41 18.78
N VAL A 740 -23.12 -2.87 18.06
CA VAL A 740 -22.51 -2.09 16.95
C VAL A 740 -23.52 -1.87 15.82
N ARG A 741 -24.32 -2.89 15.49
CA ARG A 741 -25.45 -2.74 14.57
C ARG A 741 -26.49 -1.75 15.11
N ALA A 742 -26.88 -1.88 16.38
CA ALA A 742 -27.86 -0.98 16.98
C ALA A 742 -27.41 0.48 16.98
N LEU A 743 -26.12 0.75 17.19
CA LEU A 743 -25.57 2.09 17.05
C LEU A 743 -25.70 2.59 15.60
N MET A 744 -25.34 1.80 14.59
CA MET A 744 -25.49 2.20 13.18
C MET A 744 -26.95 2.53 12.81
N GLY A 745 -27.92 1.74 13.29
CA GLY A 745 -29.35 2.02 13.12
C GLY A 745 -29.79 3.30 13.83
N ALA A 746 -29.34 3.51 15.07
CA ALA A 746 -29.66 4.72 15.85
C ALA A 746 -29.05 5.99 15.24
N LEU A 747 -27.80 5.93 14.76
CA LEU A 747 -27.14 7.04 14.07
C LEU A 747 -27.90 7.44 12.81
N HIS A 748 -28.36 6.46 12.02
CA HIS A 748 -29.19 6.74 10.84
C HIS A 748 -30.52 7.43 11.21
N GLN A 749 -31.23 6.90 12.21
CA GLN A 749 -32.51 7.43 12.65
C GLN A 749 -32.44 8.87 13.22
N HIS A 750 -31.34 9.23 13.89
CA HIS A 750 -31.21 10.54 14.56
C HIS A 750 -30.33 11.57 13.81
N LEU A 751 -29.39 11.13 12.97
CA LEU A 751 -28.42 12.01 12.32
C LEU A 751 -28.54 12.03 10.78
N GLY A 752 -29.29 11.10 10.21
CA GLY A 752 -29.48 10.91 8.77
C GLY A 752 -28.32 10.20 8.08
N ALA A 753 -28.60 9.69 6.88
CA ALA A 753 -27.66 8.94 6.05
C ALA A 753 -26.27 9.57 5.87
N PRO A 754 -26.08 10.91 5.71
CA PRO A 754 -24.76 11.48 5.45
C PRO A 754 -23.75 11.27 6.59
N LEU A 755 -24.15 11.47 7.84
CA LEU A 755 -23.27 11.20 8.99
C LEU A 755 -23.11 9.69 9.22
N THR A 756 -24.12 8.87 8.92
CA THR A 756 -23.98 7.40 9.00
C THR A 756 -22.98 6.87 7.97
N LYS A 757 -23.01 7.36 6.73
CA LYS A 757 -22.05 7.01 5.66
C LYS A 757 -20.63 7.46 6.01
N ARG A 758 -20.47 8.67 6.57
CA ARG A 758 -19.18 9.12 7.12
C ARG A 758 -18.69 8.22 8.27
N PHE A 759 -19.52 7.97 9.27
CA PHE A 759 -19.17 7.11 10.41
C PHE A 759 -18.81 5.69 9.96
N PHE A 760 -19.53 5.14 8.97
CA PHE A 760 -19.21 3.86 8.33
C PHE A 760 -17.82 3.86 7.69
N ARG A 761 -17.53 4.85 6.84
CA ARG A 761 -16.21 5.00 6.22
C ARG A 761 -15.10 5.10 7.27
N ASP A 762 -15.31 5.96 8.27
CA ASP A 762 -14.27 6.33 9.24
C ASP A 762 -13.96 5.18 10.23
N HIS A 763 -14.88 4.22 10.49
CA HIS A 763 -14.68 3.10 11.43
C HIS A 763 -14.62 1.68 10.81
N PHE A 764 -15.19 1.46 9.63
CA PHE A 764 -15.29 0.12 9.02
C PHE A 764 -14.46 0.02 7.74
N LEU A 765 -14.57 0.98 6.81
CA LEU A 765 -13.73 1.00 5.59
C LEU A 765 -12.28 1.41 5.87
N SER A 766 -12.00 2.02 7.02
CA SER A 766 -10.65 2.28 7.53
C SER A 766 -9.89 1.01 7.95
N ARG A 767 -10.57 -0.14 8.07
CA ARG A 767 -9.94 -1.44 8.35
C ARG A 767 -9.33 -2.02 7.07
N HIS A 768 -8.06 -2.39 7.11
CA HIS A 768 -7.39 -3.05 6.00
C HIS A 768 -7.84 -4.52 5.87
N LEU A 769 -8.16 -4.95 4.65
CA LEU A 769 -8.45 -6.33 4.28
C LEU A 769 -7.81 -6.63 2.93
N ASP A 770 -6.84 -7.55 2.88
CA ASP A 770 -6.35 -8.04 1.59
C ASP A 770 -7.32 -9.09 1.02
N ILE A 771 -8.21 -8.62 0.13
CA ILE A 771 -9.15 -9.45 -0.63
C ILE A 771 -8.41 -10.54 -1.44
N SER A 772 -7.13 -10.35 -1.80
CA SER A 772 -6.34 -11.37 -2.49
C SER A 772 -6.20 -12.67 -1.69
N THR A 773 -6.24 -12.61 -0.35
CA THR A 773 -6.15 -13.79 0.53
C THR A 773 -7.41 -14.66 0.54
N LEU A 774 -8.55 -14.12 0.11
CA LEU A 774 -9.86 -14.78 0.18
C LEU A 774 -10.13 -15.76 -0.98
N PHE A 775 -9.21 -15.88 -1.95
CA PHE A 775 -9.36 -16.74 -3.13
C PHE A 775 -8.77 -18.14 -2.91
N ASP A 776 -9.64 -19.16 -2.88
CA ASP A 776 -9.26 -20.58 -3.04
C ASP A 776 -9.56 -21.06 -4.47
N PHE A 777 -8.53 -21.45 -5.22
CA PHE A 777 -8.66 -21.92 -6.61
C PHE A 777 -8.36 -23.42 -6.72
N ARG A 778 -9.39 -24.22 -7.04
CA ARG A 778 -9.24 -25.67 -7.18
C ARG A 778 -8.47 -26.12 -8.42
N ILE A 779 -8.73 -25.52 -9.59
CA ILE A 779 -8.07 -25.89 -10.86
C ILE A 779 -7.85 -24.63 -11.74
N PRO A 780 -7.04 -23.65 -11.29
CA PRO A 780 -6.97 -22.32 -11.93
C PRO A 780 -6.55 -22.35 -13.41
N THR A 781 -5.80 -23.37 -13.84
CA THR A 781 -5.43 -23.56 -15.26
C THR A 781 -6.62 -23.87 -16.17
N ARG A 782 -7.59 -24.63 -15.67
CA ARG A 782 -8.84 -24.99 -16.36
C ARG A 782 -9.80 -23.78 -16.37
N ASP A 783 -9.86 -23.10 -15.23
CA ASP A 783 -10.75 -21.97 -15.01
C ASP A 783 -10.30 -20.74 -15.85
N LEU A 784 -8.98 -20.46 -15.93
CA LEU A 784 -8.39 -19.46 -16.82
C LEU A 784 -8.57 -19.79 -18.31
N SER A 785 -8.57 -21.07 -18.68
CA SER A 785 -8.83 -21.49 -20.07
C SER A 785 -10.27 -21.18 -20.50
N ARG A 786 -11.26 -21.38 -19.61
CA ARG A 786 -12.64 -20.91 -19.83
C ARG A 786 -12.72 -19.40 -19.93
N LEU A 787 -12.01 -18.66 -19.07
CA LEU A 787 -11.99 -17.20 -19.11
C LEU A 787 -11.51 -16.70 -20.48
N CYS A 788 -10.36 -17.19 -20.96
CA CYS A 788 -9.84 -16.81 -22.27
C CYS A 788 -10.84 -17.13 -23.41
N ALA A 789 -11.46 -18.31 -23.37
CA ALA A 789 -12.48 -18.70 -24.34
C ALA A 789 -13.79 -17.89 -24.25
N ARG A 790 -14.10 -17.30 -23.08
CA ARG A 790 -15.28 -16.43 -22.86
C ARG A 790 -15.05 -15.02 -23.40
N GLU A 791 -13.88 -14.44 -23.14
CA GLU A 791 -13.51 -13.09 -23.58
C GLU A 791 -13.00 -13.04 -25.03
N GLY A 792 -12.78 -14.20 -25.67
CA GLY A 792 -12.30 -14.30 -27.05
C GLY A 792 -10.78 -14.20 -27.22
N PHE A 793 -10.01 -14.37 -26.14
CA PHE A 793 -8.55 -14.38 -26.17
C PHE A 793 -7.98 -15.70 -26.74
N GLU A 794 -6.73 -15.68 -27.19
CA GLU A 794 -6.02 -16.90 -27.58
C GLU A 794 -5.88 -17.88 -26.38
N PRO A 795 -5.87 -19.21 -26.60
CA PRO A 795 -5.74 -20.18 -25.52
C PRO A 795 -4.49 -19.95 -24.66
N PRO A 796 -4.58 -19.98 -23.31
CA PRO A 796 -3.48 -19.62 -22.44
C PRO A 796 -2.37 -20.68 -22.44
N VAL A 797 -1.14 -20.25 -22.75
CA VAL A 797 0.06 -21.10 -22.81
C VAL A 797 1.04 -20.72 -21.70
N ALA A 798 1.37 -21.66 -20.83
CA ALA A 798 2.42 -21.49 -19.84
C ALA A 798 3.81 -21.62 -20.48
N ARG A 799 4.71 -20.68 -20.19
CA ARG A 799 6.11 -20.63 -20.65
C ARG A 799 7.04 -20.39 -19.46
N ILE A 800 8.21 -21.01 -19.44
CA ILE A 800 9.26 -20.71 -18.46
C ILE A 800 9.86 -19.35 -18.84
N ILE A 801 9.92 -18.41 -17.88
CA ILE A 801 10.59 -17.11 -18.04
C ILE A 801 12.05 -17.25 -17.63
N SER A 802 12.29 -17.82 -16.45
CA SER A 802 13.62 -18.12 -15.93
C SER A 802 13.56 -19.31 -14.97
N GLU A 803 14.71 -19.94 -14.72
CA GLU A 803 14.83 -21.01 -13.74
C GLU A 803 16.23 -21.04 -13.13
N THR A 804 16.33 -21.55 -11.90
CA THR A 804 17.60 -21.80 -11.24
C THR A 804 17.53 -23.07 -10.39
N GLY A 805 18.68 -23.73 -10.21
CA GLY A 805 18.81 -24.88 -9.33
C GLY A 805 17.96 -26.10 -9.72
N ARG A 806 17.59 -26.29 -11.00
CA ARG A 806 16.67 -27.35 -11.51
C ARG A 806 16.89 -28.75 -10.92
N LEU A 807 18.14 -29.15 -10.67
CA LEU A 807 18.53 -30.47 -10.13
C LEU A 807 18.97 -30.42 -8.65
N SER A 808 18.57 -29.39 -7.92
CA SER A 808 18.80 -29.25 -6.47
C SER A 808 17.60 -29.73 -5.64
N ARG A 809 17.70 -29.66 -4.32
CA ARG A 809 16.59 -29.92 -3.38
C ARG A 809 15.52 -28.80 -3.41
N HIS A 810 15.90 -27.60 -3.82
CA HIS A 810 15.07 -26.40 -3.81
C HIS A 810 15.24 -25.62 -5.13
N PRO A 811 14.83 -26.21 -6.27
CA PRO A 811 14.80 -25.50 -7.55
C PRO A 811 13.80 -24.34 -7.48
N VAL A 812 13.99 -23.35 -8.35
CA VAL A 812 13.06 -22.23 -8.51
C VAL A 812 12.76 -22.07 -10.00
N PHE A 813 11.48 -22.20 -10.35
CA PHE A 813 10.98 -22.00 -11.71
C PHE A 813 10.05 -20.79 -11.73
N VAL A 814 10.35 -19.80 -12.58
CA VAL A 814 9.48 -18.65 -12.85
C VAL A 814 8.70 -18.93 -14.12
N VAL A 815 7.38 -19.04 -14.01
CA VAL A 815 6.49 -19.41 -15.11
C VAL A 815 5.53 -18.25 -15.40
N GLY A 816 5.46 -17.83 -16.66
CA GLY A 816 4.45 -16.89 -17.15
C GLY A 816 3.36 -17.62 -17.92
N VAL A 817 2.10 -17.21 -17.77
CA VAL A 817 1.00 -17.63 -18.64
C VAL A 817 0.71 -16.53 -19.65
N TYR A 818 0.73 -16.89 -20.93
CA TYR A 818 0.57 -15.96 -22.05
C TYR A 818 -0.65 -16.30 -22.89
N SER A 819 -1.37 -15.27 -23.36
CA SER A 819 -2.32 -15.39 -24.48
C SER A 819 -1.69 -14.70 -25.69
N GLY A 820 -1.38 -15.45 -26.74
CA GLY A 820 -0.57 -14.96 -27.87
C GLY A 820 0.79 -14.40 -27.43
N LYS A 821 0.86 -13.06 -27.35
CA LYS A 821 2.03 -12.29 -26.90
C LYS A 821 1.91 -11.76 -25.46
N ASP A 822 0.69 -11.59 -24.94
CA ASP A 822 0.43 -10.84 -23.72
C ASP A 822 0.55 -11.73 -22.48
N LYS A 823 1.29 -11.29 -21.46
CA LYS A 823 1.50 -12.02 -20.21
C LYS A 823 0.32 -11.77 -19.27
N LEU A 824 -0.56 -12.76 -19.13
CA LEU A 824 -1.76 -12.69 -18.27
C LEU A 824 -1.44 -12.81 -16.78
N GLY A 825 -0.35 -13.51 -16.43
CA GLY A 825 0.06 -13.73 -15.05
C GLY A 825 1.41 -14.44 -14.94
N GLU A 826 2.00 -14.38 -13.76
CA GLU A 826 3.32 -14.96 -13.46
C GLU A 826 3.30 -15.66 -12.10
N GLY A 827 4.10 -16.71 -11.94
CA GLY A 827 4.12 -17.50 -10.72
C GLY A 827 5.44 -18.25 -10.54
N VAL A 828 5.98 -18.17 -9.33
CA VAL A 828 7.22 -18.83 -8.92
C VAL A 828 6.90 -20.13 -8.19
N GLY A 829 7.56 -21.24 -8.54
CA GLY A 829 7.34 -22.55 -7.91
C GLY A 829 8.59 -23.39 -7.74
N SER A 830 8.58 -24.31 -6.77
CA SER A 830 9.58 -25.38 -6.60
C SER A 830 9.36 -26.56 -7.55
N SER A 831 8.28 -26.54 -8.33
CA SER A 831 8.09 -27.38 -9.50
C SER A 831 7.48 -26.59 -10.65
N LEU A 832 7.66 -27.08 -11.88
CA LEU A 832 7.05 -26.49 -13.08
C LEU A 832 5.51 -26.46 -12.99
N ASP A 833 4.90 -27.43 -12.32
CA ASP A 833 3.44 -27.49 -12.16
C ASP A 833 2.92 -26.52 -11.09
N GLU A 834 3.66 -26.36 -9.99
CA GLU A 834 3.40 -25.36 -8.96
C GLU A 834 3.53 -23.94 -9.52
N GLY A 835 4.59 -23.66 -10.30
CA GLY A 835 4.78 -22.39 -11.00
C GLY A 835 3.66 -22.11 -12.00
N ARG A 836 3.31 -23.11 -12.84
CA ARG A 836 2.16 -23.05 -13.76
C ARG A 836 0.83 -22.76 -13.04
N THR A 837 0.59 -23.43 -11.92
CA THR A 837 -0.65 -23.29 -11.14
C THR A 837 -0.74 -21.93 -10.46
N ARG A 838 0.36 -21.44 -9.89
CA ARG A 838 0.46 -20.07 -9.33
C ARG A 838 0.31 -19.00 -10.40
N ALA A 839 0.94 -19.16 -11.56
CA ALA A 839 0.83 -18.20 -12.67
C ALA A 839 -0.60 -18.10 -13.22
N ALA A 840 -1.32 -19.24 -13.30
CA ALA A 840 -2.73 -19.24 -13.66
C ALA A 840 -3.63 -18.62 -12.56
N ALA A 841 -3.34 -18.89 -11.28
CA ALA A 841 -4.04 -18.26 -10.16
C ALA A 841 -3.79 -16.75 -10.09
N ALA A 842 -2.57 -16.29 -10.38
CA ALA A 842 -2.22 -14.87 -10.45
C ALA A 842 -2.98 -14.15 -11.57
N ALA A 843 -3.11 -14.76 -12.76
CA ALA A 843 -3.92 -14.24 -13.85
C ALA A 843 -5.42 -14.13 -13.47
N LEU A 844 -5.96 -15.13 -12.76
CA LEU A 844 -7.34 -15.08 -12.25
C LEU A 844 -7.52 -14.02 -11.15
N LYS A 845 -6.57 -13.88 -10.22
CA LYS A 845 -6.57 -12.79 -9.23
C LYS A 845 -6.54 -11.43 -9.94
N ALA A 846 -5.69 -11.23 -10.94
CA ALA A 846 -5.61 -9.98 -11.70
C ALA A 846 -6.92 -9.66 -12.45
N TRP A 847 -7.61 -10.67 -12.99
CA TRP A 847 -8.93 -10.49 -13.59
C TRP A 847 -10.00 -10.09 -12.57
N TYR A 848 -10.07 -10.79 -11.43
CA TYR A 848 -11.13 -10.60 -10.43
C TYR A 848 -10.92 -9.42 -9.48
N LEU A 849 -9.66 -9.04 -9.20
CA LEU A 849 -9.28 -7.87 -8.39
C LEU A 849 -9.14 -6.58 -9.23
N TYR A 850 -9.58 -6.59 -10.49
CA TYR A 850 -9.69 -5.38 -11.31
C TYR A 850 -10.48 -4.29 -10.56
N LYS A 851 -9.86 -3.13 -10.40
CA LYS A 851 -10.43 -1.95 -9.76
C LYS A 851 -10.42 -0.76 -10.72
N PRO A 852 -11.57 -0.11 -10.99
CA PRO A 852 -11.62 1.15 -11.73
C PRO A 852 -10.92 2.29 -10.98
N VAL A 853 -10.43 3.28 -11.72
CA VAL A 853 -9.76 4.48 -11.17
C VAL A 853 -10.77 5.44 -10.54
N GLU A 854 -11.88 5.69 -11.24
CA GLU A 854 -13.01 6.49 -10.76
C GLU A 854 -14.21 5.57 -10.50
N VAL A 855 -14.88 5.76 -9.36
CA VAL A 855 -16.00 4.92 -8.90
C VAL A 855 -16.99 5.80 -8.14
N THR A 856 -18.25 5.85 -8.59
CA THR A 856 -19.35 6.46 -7.81
C THR A 856 -20.18 5.36 -7.14
N VAL A 857 -20.35 5.40 -5.82
CA VAL A 857 -21.23 4.45 -5.13
C VAL A 857 -22.70 4.87 -5.32
N PRO A 858 -23.65 3.95 -5.62
CA PRO A 858 -25.05 4.29 -5.85
C PRO A 858 -25.64 5.21 -4.77
N SER A 859 -25.28 4.98 -3.51
CA SER A 859 -25.79 5.76 -2.40
C SER A 859 -25.24 7.20 -2.31
N SER A 860 -24.23 7.61 -3.10
CA SER A 860 -23.81 9.04 -3.11
C SER A 860 -24.84 9.93 -3.83
N THR A 861 -25.63 9.34 -4.74
CA THR A 861 -26.75 10.03 -5.41
C THR A 861 -27.97 10.27 -4.51
N GLU A 862 -27.99 9.70 -3.29
CA GLU A 862 -29.09 9.81 -2.35
C GLU A 862 -29.04 11.12 -1.54
N GLY A 863 -29.68 12.15 -2.10
CA GLY A 863 -29.80 13.47 -1.49
C GLY A 863 -28.85 14.49 -2.12
N LYS A 864 -29.23 15.77 -2.04
CA LYS A 864 -28.60 16.90 -2.78
C LYS A 864 -27.22 17.34 -2.22
N LEU A 865 -26.43 16.40 -1.71
CA LEU A 865 -25.14 16.65 -1.05
C LEU A 865 -23.94 16.38 -1.97
N ASP A 866 -24.06 15.39 -2.85
CA ASP A 866 -23.10 15.17 -3.93
C ASP A 866 -23.63 15.85 -5.19
N THR A 867 -22.81 16.70 -5.80
CA THR A 867 -23.13 17.40 -7.06
C THR A 867 -22.36 16.82 -8.26
N THR A 868 -21.55 15.77 -8.04
CA THR A 868 -20.92 15.04 -9.14
C THR A 868 -21.98 14.27 -9.94
N GLY A 869 -21.79 14.20 -11.25
CA GLY A 869 -22.68 13.43 -12.12
C GLY A 869 -22.45 11.94 -11.93
N TRP A 870 -23.53 11.15 -11.85
CA TRP A 870 -23.44 9.69 -11.76
C TRP A 870 -22.63 9.10 -12.93
N LEU A 871 -21.53 8.41 -12.60
CA LEU A 871 -20.72 7.67 -13.55
C LEU A 871 -21.22 6.22 -13.64
N PRO A 872 -21.51 5.69 -14.85
CA PRO A 872 -21.89 4.29 -14.99
C PRO A 872 -20.73 3.34 -14.63
N ASN A 873 -20.79 2.75 -13.43
CA ASN A 873 -19.83 1.74 -12.99
C ASN A 873 -19.81 0.53 -13.94
N HIS A 874 -18.64 -0.11 -14.07
CA HIS A 874 -18.52 -1.38 -14.77
C HIS A 874 -19.32 -2.48 -14.06
N ILE A 875 -19.99 -3.34 -14.84
CA ILE A 875 -20.73 -4.52 -14.37
C ILE A 875 -20.20 -5.72 -15.14
N ASP A 876 -19.70 -6.73 -14.44
CA ASP A 876 -19.20 -7.97 -15.07
C ASP A 876 -20.36 -8.89 -15.50
N CYS A 877 -20.06 -9.82 -16.42
CA CYS A 877 -20.99 -10.87 -16.81
C CYS A 877 -21.07 -12.05 -15.81
N GLY A 878 -20.29 -11.99 -14.73
CA GLY A 878 -20.31 -12.92 -13.60
C GLY A 878 -19.06 -13.80 -13.50
N GLU A 879 -18.97 -14.59 -12.44
CA GLU A 879 -17.85 -15.52 -12.21
C GLU A 879 -17.74 -16.61 -13.29
N VAL A 880 -16.53 -17.11 -13.54
CA VAL A 880 -16.28 -18.10 -14.58
C VAL A 880 -16.72 -19.49 -14.09
N ILE A 881 -17.73 -20.08 -14.74
CA ILE A 881 -18.26 -21.42 -14.44
C ILE A 881 -17.65 -22.45 -15.40
N VAL A 882 -17.19 -23.59 -14.88
CA VAL A 882 -16.11 -24.40 -15.53
C VAL A 882 -16.37 -25.90 -15.59
#